data_AF-A0A3N5X900-F1
#
_entry.id   AF-A0A3N5X900-F1
#
_cell.length_a   1.000
_cell.length_b   1.000
_cell.length_c   1.000
_cell.angle_alpha   90.00
_cell.angle_beta   90.00
_cell.angle_gamma   90.00
#
_symmetry.space_group_name_H-M   'P 1'
#
loop_
_entity.id
_entity.type
_entity.pdbx_description
1 polymer ?
#
loop_
_entity_poly.entity_id
_entity_poly.type
_entity_poly.pdbx_seq_one_letter_code
_entity_poly.pdbx_strand_id
1 'polypeptide(L)'
;QLTNDAMKEMISDELIAQHRARALSPDHPVLRGTAQNPDVYFQGRETVNPFYARTPAAVQAAMDKFAALTGRAYHLFDYEGAPDAERVIVIMGSGAETAEETAKYLNAKGEKVGVVTVHLYRPFSVEHLMNALPATTKVIAVLDRTKESGATGEPLYMDIVTSVSEGLANGAAPFKIVPKMIGGRYGLSSKEFTPAMVKGVFDEMSKPQPKNHFTVGIIDDVSFTSLDYYPTFEILDRSAVQCVFFGLGSDGTVGANKNSIKIIGEETDNYSQGYFYYDSKKSGTITLSHLRFGPKPIRAPYLITTAQFVACHQFTFLERVDMLRYVAPGGVFLLNSTFGPDKVWETLPVEVQKDIIAKKLRFYTIDAYEVAEKTGMGGRVNTIMQTCFFAISGVLPREQAIEEIKKSIKKTYGKRGEAVVQKNFAAVDQTLEHMHEVKVPGQVVGQITRRPAMVGQAPEFVRNTLGPMAVFEGDNVPVSALPVDGTFPTGTSQYEKRNIALEIPVWEPSLCIQCGKCAIVCPHAVVRTKVYEPALLAGAPATFKATEAKFKELPGMKYTLQIAPEDCTGCALCVEACPAQDKSQVGRKAINMADQPPIRETERANWEFFQTLPEGDPCVTAPTTVKNSQLLQPLFEFSGACAGCGETPYVKLVSQLFG
;
A
#
# COMPACT_ATOMS: atom_id res chain seq x y z
N GLN A 1 -3.81 15.50 -23.82
CA GLN A 1 -4.78 14.39 -23.94
C GLN A 1 -5.02 14.09 -25.42
N LEU A 2 -5.37 12.85 -25.77
CA LEU A 2 -5.86 12.52 -27.12
C LEU A 2 -7.28 13.07 -27.30
N THR A 3 -7.57 13.64 -28.47
CA THR A 3 -8.93 14.08 -28.81
C THR A 3 -9.74 12.90 -29.35
N ASN A 4 -11.07 13.00 -29.28
CA ASN A 4 -11.96 12.01 -29.90
C ASN A 4 -11.70 11.88 -31.40
N ASP A 5 -11.34 12.97 -32.06
CA ASP A 5 -11.09 12.96 -33.50
C ASP A 5 -9.76 12.29 -33.83
N ALA A 6 -8.70 12.48 -33.04
CA ALA A 6 -7.46 11.72 -33.19
C ALA A 6 -7.68 10.22 -32.97
N MET A 7 -8.54 9.83 -32.01
CA MET A 7 -8.91 8.42 -31.82
C MET A 7 -9.70 7.86 -33.00
N LYS A 8 -10.64 8.62 -33.58
CA LYS A 8 -11.36 8.20 -34.78
C LYS A 8 -10.42 8.06 -35.97
N GLU A 9 -9.46 8.96 -36.12
CA GLU A 9 -8.50 8.92 -37.23
C GLU A 9 -7.66 7.64 -37.21
N MET A 10 -7.37 7.07 -36.03
CA MET A 10 -6.70 5.78 -35.90
C MET A 10 -7.51 4.58 -36.44
N ILE A 11 -8.82 4.74 -36.66
CA ILE A 11 -9.75 3.65 -36.97
C ILE A 11 -10.11 3.68 -38.47
N SER A 12 -10.14 2.50 -39.11
CA SER A 12 -10.57 2.35 -40.50
C SER A 12 -12.03 1.87 -40.56
N ASP A 13 -12.91 2.72 -41.11
CA ASP A 13 -14.32 2.37 -41.36
C ASP A 13 -14.46 1.19 -42.32
N GLU A 14 -13.55 1.07 -43.29
CA GLU A 14 -13.52 -0.06 -44.22
C GLU A 14 -13.24 -1.37 -43.48
N LEU A 15 -12.21 -1.41 -42.61
CA LEU A 15 -11.90 -2.62 -41.83
C LEU A 15 -13.03 -2.98 -40.86
N ILE A 16 -13.72 -1.99 -40.29
CA ILE A 16 -14.93 -2.20 -39.48
C ILE A 16 -16.05 -2.80 -40.34
N ALA A 17 -16.32 -2.25 -41.52
CA ALA A 17 -17.35 -2.74 -42.42
C ALA A 17 -17.05 -4.19 -42.85
N GLN A 18 -15.80 -4.49 -43.20
CA GLN A 18 -15.36 -5.85 -43.53
C GLN A 18 -15.51 -6.81 -42.33
N HIS A 19 -15.21 -6.37 -41.11
CA HIS A 19 -15.44 -7.18 -39.91
C HIS A 19 -16.93 -7.47 -39.69
N ARG A 20 -17.80 -6.45 -39.81
CA ARG A 20 -19.25 -6.59 -39.69
C ARG A 20 -19.84 -7.49 -40.78
N ALA A 21 -19.33 -7.41 -42.01
CA ALA A 21 -19.75 -8.28 -43.12
C ALA A 21 -19.43 -9.77 -42.85
N ARG A 22 -18.44 -10.05 -41.98
CA ARG A 22 -18.14 -11.41 -41.49
C ARG A 22 -18.93 -11.76 -40.23
N ALA A 23 -19.91 -10.99 -39.76
CA ALA A 23 -20.71 -11.38 -38.61
C ALA A 23 -21.61 -12.60 -38.93
N LEU A 24 -22.04 -13.33 -37.89
CA LEU A 24 -23.11 -14.31 -38.06
C LEU A 24 -24.42 -13.55 -38.21
N SER A 25 -25.10 -13.74 -39.33
CA SER A 25 -26.43 -13.17 -39.59
C SER A 25 -27.30 -14.19 -40.31
N PRO A 26 -28.60 -14.30 -39.97
CA PRO A 26 -29.56 -15.08 -40.75
C PRO A 26 -29.67 -14.63 -42.21
N ASP A 27 -29.40 -13.36 -42.51
CA ASP A 27 -29.48 -12.80 -43.87
C ASP A 27 -28.30 -13.21 -44.76
N HIS A 28 -27.18 -13.64 -44.16
CA HIS A 28 -26.00 -14.16 -44.85
C HIS A 28 -25.33 -15.26 -44.00
N PRO A 29 -25.99 -16.44 -43.87
CA PRO A 29 -25.58 -17.45 -42.90
C PRO A 29 -24.26 -18.11 -43.29
N VAL A 30 -23.41 -18.36 -42.29
CA VAL A 30 -22.16 -19.11 -42.43
C VAL A 30 -21.99 -20.06 -41.26
N LEU A 31 -21.34 -21.21 -41.49
CA LEU A 31 -20.96 -22.15 -40.44
C LEU A 31 -19.52 -21.88 -39.96
N ARG A 32 -19.30 -21.89 -38.64
CA ARG A 32 -17.98 -21.74 -38.00
C ARG A 32 -17.84 -22.72 -36.85
N GLY A 33 -16.61 -23.08 -36.51
CA GLY A 33 -16.35 -24.05 -35.43
C GLY A 33 -16.76 -25.47 -35.79
N THR A 34 -16.58 -25.88 -37.04
CA THR A 34 -16.84 -27.25 -37.49
C THR A 34 -15.95 -28.24 -36.73
N ALA A 35 -16.46 -29.44 -36.46
CA ALA A 35 -15.62 -30.56 -36.07
C ALA A 35 -14.83 -31.05 -37.29
N GLN A 36 -13.51 -31.18 -37.16
CA GLN A 36 -12.61 -31.61 -38.21
C GLN A 36 -11.79 -32.80 -37.73
N ASN A 37 -11.60 -33.79 -38.60
CA ASN A 37 -10.77 -34.96 -38.32
C ASN A 37 -9.27 -34.63 -38.51
N PRO A 38 -8.36 -35.53 -38.10
CA PRO A 38 -6.92 -35.34 -38.28
C PRO A 38 -6.47 -35.17 -39.75
N ASP A 39 -7.30 -35.58 -40.71
CA ASP A 39 -7.04 -35.49 -42.15
C ASP A 39 -6.94 -34.04 -42.67
N VAL A 40 -7.63 -33.08 -42.04
CA VAL A 40 -7.65 -31.66 -42.46
C VAL A 40 -7.39 -30.66 -41.35
N TYR A 41 -7.45 -31.06 -40.07
CA TYR A 41 -7.32 -30.13 -38.95
C TYR A 41 -5.98 -29.38 -38.95
N PHE A 42 -4.87 -30.08 -39.25
CA PHE A 42 -3.54 -29.46 -39.25
C PHE A 42 -3.43 -28.41 -40.37
N GLN A 43 -3.83 -28.75 -41.60
CA GLN A 43 -3.86 -27.81 -42.73
C GLN A 43 -4.73 -26.61 -42.40
N GLY A 44 -5.91 -26.83 -41.81
CA GLY A 44 -6.81 -25.80 -41.31
C GLY A 44 -6.12 -24.84 -40.35
N ARG A 45 -5.31 -25.37 -39.41
CA ARG A 45 -4.59 -24.57 -38.43
C ARG A 45 -3.47 -23.72 -39.03
N GLU A 46 -2.80 -24.19 -40.07
CA GLU A 46 -1.74 -23.44 -40.76
C GLU A 46 -2.28 -22.34 -41.70
N THR A 47 -3.57 -22.38 -42.09
CA THR A 47 -4.15 -21.38 -43.00
C THR A 47 -4.08 -19.94 -42.47
N VAL A 48 -3.96 -19.76 -41.16
CA VAL A 48 -3.93 -18.43 -40.53
C VAL A 48 -2.53 -17.81 -40.48
N ASN A 49 -1.46 -18.55 -40.81
CA ASN A 49 -0.08 -18.09 -40.71
C ASN A 49 0.19 -16.74 -41.41
N PRO A 50 -0.35 -16.47 -42.63
CA PRO A 50 -0.15 -15.18 -43.29
C PRO A 50 -0.72 -13.98 -42.51
N PHE A 51 -1.70 -14.19 -41.63
CA PHE A 51 -2.21 -13.11 -40.77
C PHE A 51 -1.22 -12.79 -39.64
N TYR A 52 -0.65 -13.82 -39.00
CA TYR A 52 0.35 -13.65 -37.95
C TYR A 52 1.66 -13.07 -38.50
N ALA A 53 2.11 -13.53 -39.67
CA ALA A 53 3.32 -13.00 -40.32
C ALA A 53 3.21 -11.51 -40.67
N ARG A 54 2.01 -11.03 -41.02
CA ARG A 54 1.75 -9.60 -41.32
C ARG A 54 1.50 -8.74 -40.09
N THR A 55 1.24 -9.34 -38.92
CA THR A 55 0.86 -8.61 -37.71
C THR A 55 1.95 -7.65 -37.22
N PRO A 56 3.26 -8.02 -37.17
CA PRO A 56 4.32 -7.09 -36.77
C PRO A 56 4.32 -5.78 -37.57
N ALA A 57 4.31 -5.87 -38.91
CA ALA A 57 4.28 -4.70 -39.78
C ALA A 57 2.98 -3.88 -39.62
N ALA A 58 1.83 -4.53 -39.44
CA ALA A 58 0.57 -3.84 -39.19
C ALA A 58 0.57 -3.08 -37.86
N VAL A 59 1.17 -3.65 -36.81
CA VAL A 59 1.32 -2.98 -35.51
C VAL A 59 2.30 -1.80 -35.62
N GLN A 60 3.44 -1.98 -36.29
CA GLN A 60 4.40 -0.89 -36.51
C GLN A 60 3.74 0.27 -37.27
N ALA A 61 3.00 -0.01 -38.36
CA ALA A 61 2.28 1.01 -39.11
C ALA A 61 1.23 1.77 -38.25
N ALA A 62 0.58 1.07 -37.31
CA ALA A 62 -0.32 1.72 -36.36
C ALA A 62 0.45 2.60 -35.35
N MET A 63 1.61 2.16 -34.86
CA MET A 63 2.48 2.96 -34.00
C MET A 63 3.00 4.22 -34.73
N ASP A 64 3.41 4.09 -36.00
CA ASP A 64 3.87 5.22 -36.82
C ASP A 64 2.76 6.23 -37.06
N LYS A 65 1.54 5.76 -37.33
CA LYS A 65 0.36 6.63 -37.44
C LYS A 65 0.08 7.35 -36.13
N PHE A 66 0.18 6.65 -35.00
CA PHE A 66 0.03 7.27 -33.69
C PHE A 66 1.11 8.34 -33.43
N ALA A 67 2.34 8.10 -33.87
CA ALA A 67 3.43 9.06 -33.80
C ALA A 67 3.13 10.31 -34.63
N ALA A 68 2.62 10.16 -35.85
CA ALA A 68 2.24 11.28 -36.71
C ALA A 68 1.14 12.16 -36.08
N LEU A 69 0.17 11.55 -35.38
CA LEU A 69 -0.93 12.28 -34.74
C LEU A 69 -0.55 12.94 -33.41
N THR A 70 0.46 12.40 -32.71
CA THR A 70 0.68 12.74 -31.31
C THR A 70 2.09 13.18 -30.95
N GLY A 71 3.04 13.01 -31.87
CA GLY A 71 4.47 13.21 -31.65
C GLY A 71 5.15 12.11 -30.82
N ARG A 72 4.41 11.08 -30.36
CA ARG A 72 4.96 9.97 -29.56
C ARG A 72 5.18 8.74 -30.44
N ALA A 73 6.43 8.50 -30.78
CA ALA A 73 6.85 7.31 -31.53
C ALA A 73 7.00 6.10 -30.60
N TYR A 74 6.65 4.93 -31.13
CA TYR A 74 6.87 3.63 -30.53
C TYR A 74 7.31 2.66 -31.63
N HIS A 75 8.09 1.66 -31.27
CA HIS A 75 8.42 0.55 -32.16
C HIS A 75 8.04 -0.77 -31.49
N LEU A 76 8.07 -1.88 -32.24
CA LEU A 76 7.83 -3.20 -31.66
C LEU A 76 8.81 -3.51 -30.52
N PHE A 77 10.04 -3.04 -30.68
CA PHE A 77 11.13 -3.05 -29.72
C PHE A 77 11.79 -1.67 -29.76
N ASP A 78 11.72 -0.92 -28.66
CA ASP A 78 12.36 0.39 -28.55
C ASP A 78 13.73 0.24 -27.86
N TYR A 79 14.75 0.90 -28.40
CA TYR A 79 16.09 0.95 -27.80
C TYR A 79 16.36 2.33 -27.21
N GLU A 80 16.84 2.36 -25.97
CA GLU A 80 17.28 3.56 -25.29
C GLU A 80 18.62 3.29 -24.59
N GLY A 81 19.63 4.11 -24.86
CA GLY A 81 20.95 3.91 -24.30
C GLY A 81 22.09 4.46 -25.14
N ALA A 82 23.32 4.11 -24.77
CA ALA A 82 24.51 4.47 -25.53
C ALA A 82 24.47 3.79 -26.91
N PRO A 83 24.73 4.49 -28.03
CA PRO A 83 24.77 3.85 -29.35
C PRO A 83 25.83 2.74 -29.46
N ASP A 84 26.88 2.80 -28.64
CA ASP A 84 27.95 1.83 -28.52
C ASP A 84 27.86 0.99 -27.24
N ALA A 85 26.63 0.75 -26.73
CA ALA A 85 26.42 -0.04 -25.52
C ALA A 85 27.03 -1.45 -25.64
N GLU A 86 27.66 -1.90 -24.56
CA GLU A 86 28.21 -3.26 -24.45
C GLU A 86 27.34 -4.18 -23.59
N ARG A 87 26.50 -3.59 -22.73
CA ARG A 87 25.60 -4.28 -21.79
C ARG A 87 24.19 -3.78 -22.03
N VAL A 88 23.30 -4.66 -22.49
CA VAL A 88 21.91 -4.33 -22.80
C VAL A 88 20.94 -5.13 -21.92
N ILE A 89 20.01 -4.45 -21.27
CA ILE A 89 18.87 -5.08 -20.60
C ILE A 89 17.72 -5.23 -21.60
N VAL A 90 17.06 -6.38 -21.65
CA VAL A 90 15.80 -6.57 -22.39
C VAL A 90 14.67 -6.78 -21.38
N ILE A 91 13.64 -5.96 -21.44
CA ILE A 91 12.58 -5.92 -20.42
C ILE A 91 11.24 -5.47 -21.02
N MET A 92 10.15 -5.83 -20.35
CA MET A 92 8.79 -5.45 -20.74
C MET A 92 8.04 -4.76 -19.59
N GLY A 93 7.13 -3.85 -19.94
CA GLY A 93 6.21 -3.20 -19.00
C GLY A 93 6.86 -2.08 -18.19
N SER A 94 6.29 -1.76 -17.03
CA SER A 94 6.71 -0.59 -16.23
C SER A 94 8.16 -0.63 -15.75
N GLY A 95 8.77 -1.81 -15.63
CA GLY A 95 10.17 -1.92 -15.25
C GLY A 95 11.12 -1.33 -16.30
N ALA A 96 10.68 -1.27 -17.57
CA ALA A 96 11.42 -0.65 -18.66
C ALA A 96 11.69 0.84 -18.39
N GLU A 97 10.70 1.61 -17.95
CA GLU A 97 10.87 3.04 -17.63
C GLU A 97 11.96 3.25 -16.56
N THR A 98 11.95 2.47 -15.47
CA THR A 98 13.01 2.54 -14.45
C THR A 98 14.38 2.17 -15.05
N ALA A 99 14.42 1.15 -15.90
CA ALA A 99 15.66 0.69 -16.52
C ALA A 99 16.24 1.75 -17.47
N GLU A 100 15.41 2.34 -18.32
CA GLU A 100 15.76 3.40 -19.27
C GLU A 100 16.31 4.64 -18.55
N GLU A 101 15.60 5.15 -17.54
CA GLU A 101 16.06 6.32 -16.78
C GLU A 101 17.38 6.03 -16.04
N THR A 102 17.55 4.80 -15.54
CA THR A 102 18.82 4.39 -14.93
C THR A 102 19.94 4.31 -15.97
N ALA A 103 19.69 3.75 -17.15
CA ALA A 103 20.66 3.68 -18.23
C ALA A 103 21.07 5.09 -18.68
N LYS A 104 20.13 6.02 -18.88
CA LYS A 104 20.43 7.44 -19.19
C LYS A 104 21.34 8.08 -18.14
N TYR A 105 21.05 7.86 -16.86
CA TYR A 105 21.88 8.37 -15.76
C TYR A 105 23.31 7.80 -15.79
N LEU A 106 23.47 6.50 -16.05
CA LEU A 106 24.78 5.84 -16.12
C LEU A 106 25.55 6.22 -17.40
N ASN A 107 24.86 6.38 -18.53
CA ASN A 107 25.44 6.85 -19.79
C ASN A 107 26.00 8.28 -19.66
N ALA A 108 25.31 9.16 -18.93
CA ALA A 108 25.83 10.50 -18.62
C ALA A 108 27.12 10.46 -17.77
N LYS A 109 27.42 9.32 -17.13
CA LYS A 109 28.67 9.05 -16.39
C LYS A 109 29.69 8.24 -17.20
N GLY A 110 29.43 8.02 -18.49
CA GLY A 110 30.33 7.33 -19.41
C GLY A 110 30.21 5.81 -19.42
N GLU A 111 29.22 5.23 -18.73
CA GLU A 111 28.94 3.81 -18.88
C GLU A 111 28.33 3.51 -20.26
N LYS A 112 28.63 2.33 -20.82
CA LYS A 112 28.13 1.87 -22.12
C LYS A 112 26.97 0.90 -21.93
N VAL A 113 25.83 1.42 -21.50
CA VAL A 113 24.64 0.60 -21.18
C VAL A 113 23.44 1.01 -22.02
N GLY A 114 22.56 0.03 -22.26
CA GLY A 114 21.30 0.26 -22.97
C GLY A 114 20.18 -0.65 -22.50
N VAL A 115 18.98 -0.32 -22.95
CA VAL A 115 17.74 -1.02 -22.62
C VAL A 115 16.95 -1.21 -23.91
N VAL A 116 16.46 -2.43 -24.13
CA VAL A 116 15.44 -2.74 -25.14
C VAL A 116 14.11 -2.98 -24.42
N THR A 117 13.14 -2.15 -24.76
CA THR A 117 11.76 -2.20 -24.27
C THR A 117 10.91 -2.98 -25.25
N VAL A 118 10.36 -4.11 -24.81
CA VAL A 118 9.50 -4.96 -25.64
C VAL A 118 8.07 -4.44 -25.58
N HIS A 119 7.53 -3.94 -26.70
CA HIS A 119 6.15 -3.49 -26.80
C HIS A 119 5.23 -4.55 -27.41
N LEU A 120 5.66 -5.22 -28.49
CA LEU A 120 4.93 -6.33 -29.09
C LEU A 120 5.58 -7.66 -28.72
N TYR A 121 5.11 -8.28 -27.63
CA TYR A 121 5.63 -9.59 -27.21
C TYR A 121 5.18 -10.74 -28.12
N ARG A 122 3.97 -10.68 -28.70
CA ARG A 122 3.46 -11.69 -29.64
C ARG A 122 2.64 -11.06 -30.77
N PRO A 123 2.87 -11.46 -32.03
CA PRO A 123 3.94 -12.34 -32.52
C PRO A 123 5.33 -11.74 -32.30
N PHE A 124 6.30 -12.59 -31.93
CA PHE A 124 7.65 -12.13 -31.61
C PHE A 124 8.45 -11.95 -32.91
N SER A 125 8.85 -10.71 -33.24
CA SER A 125 9.56 -10.43 -34.49
C SER A 125 11.08 -10.38 -34.29
N VAL A 126 11.76 -11.45 -34.68
CA VAL A 126 13.23 -11.59 -34.59
C VAL A 126 13.95 -10.45 -35.33
N GLU A 127 13.50 -10.11 -36.53
CA GLU A 127 14.06 -9.03 -37.35
C GLU A 127 14.05 -7.69 -36.62
N HIS A 128 12.89 -7.29 -36.07
CA HIS A 128 12.74 -6.00 -35.38
C HIS A 128 13.55 -5.96 -34.08
N LEU A 129 13.66 -7.09 -33.35
CA LEU A 129 14.53 -7.19 -32.19
C LEU A 129 16.01 -7.01 -32.59
N MET A 130 16.48 -7.69 -33.63
CA MET A 130 17.88 -7.59 -34.06
C MET A 130 18.22 -6.16 -34.50
N ASN A 131 17.29 -5.48 -35.18
CA ASN A 131 17.46 -4.08 -35.58
C ASN A 131 17.53 -3.11 -34.39
N ALA A 132 16.91 -3.44 -33.25
CA ALA A 132 16.97 -2.62 -32.05
C ALA A 132 18.26 -2.79 -31.25
N LEU A 133 19.02 -3.88 -31.44
CA LEU A 133 20.23 -4.16 -30.67
C LEU A 133 21.48 -3.49 -31.26
N PRO A 134 22.33 -2.83 -30.46
CA PRO A 134 23.62 -2.34 -30.92
C PRO A 134 24.57 -3.47 -31.33
N ALA A 135 25.31 -3.28 -32.42
CA ALA A 135 26.34 -4.22 -32.88
C ALA A 135 27.47 -4.44 -31.87
N THR A 136 27.66 -3.52 -30.92
CA THR A 136 28.66 -3.55 -29.84
C THR A 136 28.23 -4.38 -28.64
N THR A 137 27.00 -4.90 -28.62
CA THR A 137 26.45 -5.65 -27.48
C THR A 137 27.28 -6.91 -27.19
N LYS A 138 27.78 -7.03 -25.97
CA LYS A 138 28.57 -8.19 -25.48
C LYS A 138 27.80 -9.02 -24.46
N VAL A 139 26.91 -8.40 -23.69
CA VAL A 139 26.10 -9.06 -22.67
C VAL A 139 24.65 -8.57 -22.76
N ILE A 140 23.71 -9.52 -22.74
CA ILE A 140 22.27 -9.27 -22.70
C ILE A 140 21.73 -9.83 -21.38
N ALA A 141 21.05 -9.00 -20.59
CA ALA A 141 20.30 -9.44 -19.42
C ALA A 141 18.80 -9.33 -19.69
N VAL A 142 18.08 -10.45 -19.64
CA VAL A 142 16.64 -10.49 -19.90
C VAL A 142 15.89 -10.54 -18.58
N LEU A 143 14.97 -9.61 -18.37
CA LEU A 143 14.25 -9.46 -17.11
C LEU A 143 12.78 -9.85 -17.27
N ASP A 144 12.41 -10.94 -16.61
CA ASP A 144 11.07 -11.52 -16.62
C ASP A 144 10.31 -11.19 -15.33
N ARG A 145 9.07 -10.75 -15.48
CA ARG A 145 8.15 -10.50 -14.35
C ARG A 145 7.21 -11.69 -14.12
N THR A 146 7.79 -12.89 -14.13
CA THR A 146 7.08 -14.17 -13.91
C THR A 146 8.04 -15.21 -13.31
N LYS A 147 7.51 -16.38 -12.93
CA LYS A 147 8.28 -17.54 -12.51
C LYS A 147 7.63 -18.81 -13.04
N GLU A 148 8.34 -19.54 -13.88
CA GLU A 148 7.92 -20.85 -14.38
C GLU A 148 8.76 -21.94 -13.71
N SER A 149 8.23 -22.51 -12.62
CA SER A 149 8.95 -23.49 -11.81
C SER A 149 9.27 -24.76 -12.62
N GLY A 150 10.57 -25.06 -12.76
CA GLY A 150 11.06 -26.23 -13.51
C GLY A 150 11.34 -25.97 -14.99
N ALA A 151 11.02 -24.79 -15.51
CA ALA A 151 11.41 -24.40 -16.86
C ALA A 151 12.93 -24.17 -16.96
N THR A 152 13.48 -24.31 -18.17
CA THR A 152 14.90 -24.02 -18.46
C THR A 152 15.22 -22.53 -18.43
N GLY A 153 14.21 -21.68 -18.42
CA GLY A 153 14.28 -20.23 -18.26
C GLY A 153 12.89 -19.62 -18.36
N GLU A 154 12.77 -18.33 -18.05
CA GLU A 154 11.51 -17.61 -18.17
C GLU A 154 11.15 -17.28 -19.64
N PRO A 155 9.87 -16.99 -19.95
CA PRO A 155 9.40 -16.88 -21.33
C PRO A 155 10.15 -15.87 -22.19
N LEU A 156 10.36 -14.63 -21.69
CA LEU A 156 11.06 -13.62 -22.49
C LEU A 156 12.52 -13.99 -22.64
N TYR A 157 13.18 -14.47 -21.59
CA TYR A 157 14.55 -15.00 -21.68
C TYR A 157 14.68 -16.08 -22.77
N MET A 158 13.78 -17.07 -22.81
CA MET A 158 13.81 -18.14 -23.82
C MET A 158 13.58 -17.62 -25.24
N ASP A 159 12.68 -16.64 -25.41
CA ASP A 159 12.44 -16.01 -26.72
C ASP A 159 13.67 -15.24 -27.20
N ILE A 160 14.36 -14.53 -26.30
CA ILE A 160 15.60 -13.81 -26.64
C ILE A 160 16.72 -14.77 -26.99
N VAL A 161 16.90 -15.85 -26.22
CA VAL A 161 17.88 -16.91 -26.54
C VAL A 161 17.63 -17.48 -27.93
N THR A 162 16.38 -17.84 -28.22
CA THR A 162 15.99 -18.38 -29.54
C THR A 162 16.22 -17.34 -30.64
N SER A 163 15.77 -16.11 -30.44
CA SER A 163 15.83 -15.04 -31.45
C SER A 163 17.25 -14.61 -31.77
N VAL A 164 18.13 -14.52 -30.77
CA VAL A 164 19.55 -14.22 -30.97
C VAL A 164 20.24 -15.35 -31.73
N SER A 165 19.93 -16.60 -31.41
CA SER A 165 20.46 -17.78 -32.10
C SER A 165 20.03 -17.81 -33.58
N GLU A 166 18.73 -17.67 -33.84
CA GLU A 166 18.18 -17.64 -35.20
C GLU A 166 18.65 -16.42 -35.99
N GLY A 167 18.66 -15.24 -35.37
CA GLY A 167 19.14 -14.00 -35.96
C GLY A 167 20.62 -14.07 -36.37
N LEU A 168 21.45 -14.77 -35.60
CA LEU A 168 22.84 -14.99 -36.00
C LEU A 168 22.93 -16.00 -37.15
N ALA A 169 22.18 -17.10 -37.08
CA ALA A 169 22.20 -18.15 -38.09
C ALA A 169 21.73 -17.68 -39.47
N ASN A 170 20.76 -16.76 -39.51
CA ASN A 170 20.23 -16.19 -40.76
C ASN A 170 20.92 -14.88 -41.21
N GLY A 171 21.89 -14.39 -40.43
CA GLY A 171 22.65 -13.17 -40.75
C GLY A 171 21.92 -11.85 -40.46
N ALA A 172 20.79 -11.86 -39.75
CA ALA A 172 20.07 -10.66 -39.34
C ALA A 172 20.66 -10.00 -38.08
N ALA A 173 21.44 -10.73 -37.27
CA ALA A 173 22.03 -10.20 -36.04
C ALA A 173 23.09 -9.11 -36.34
N PRO A 174 23.11 -8.01 -35.56
CA PRO A 174 24.07 -6.92 -35.77
C PRO A 174 25.48 -7.25 -35.25
N PHE A 175 25.64 -8.34 -34.51
CA PHE A 175 26.90 -8.82 -33.95
C PHE A 175 27.34 -10.14 -34.58
N LYS A 176 28.65 -10.41 -34.58
CA LYS A 176 29.25 -11.62 -35.18
C LYS A 176 29.34 -12.82 -34.24
N ILE A 177 29.27 -12.57 -32.94
CA ILE A 177 29.41 -13.57 -31.88
C ILE A 177 28.20 -13.41 -30.98
N VAL A 178 27.61 -14.54 -30.56
CA VAL A 178 26.48 -14.55 -29.62
C VAL A 178 26.88 -13.80 -28.33
N PRO A 179 26.18 -12.71 -27.96
CA PRO A 179 26.39 -12.05 -26.68
C PRO A 179 26.15 -13.02 -25.52
N LYS A 180 26.84 -12.82 -24.41
CA LYS A 180 26.54 -13.59 -23.20
C LYS A 180 25.13 -13.25 -22.74
N MET A 181 24.27 -14.26 -22.60
CA MET A 181 22.88 -14.07 -22.17
C MET A 181 22.70 -14.53 -20.74
N ILE A 182 22.08 -13.67 -19.92
CA ILE A 182 21.63 -14.01 -18.56
C ILE A 182 20.14 -13.67 -18.41
N GLY A 183 19.41 -14.48 -17.67
CA GLY A 183 18.01 -14.30 -17.32
C GLY A 183 17.85 -13.95 -15.85
N GLY A 184 16.93 -13.04 -15.54
CA GLY A 184 16.64 -12.59 -14.19
C GLY A 184 15.16 -12.39 -13.96
N ARG A 185 14.70 -12.70 -12.74
CA ARG A 185 13.33 -12.43 -12.30
C ARG A 185 13.26 -11.18 -11.44
N TYR A 186 12.23 -10.38 -11.64
CA TYR A 186 11.98 -9.18 -10.85
C TYR A 186 10.48 -8.95 -10.62
N GLY A 187 10.14 -8.09 -9.65
CA GLY A 187 8.82 -7.46 -9.60
C GLY A 187 7.60 -8.37 -9.39
N LEU A 188 7.78 -9.62 -8.96
CA LEU A 188 6.68 -10.56 -8.72
C LEU A 188 5.71 -9.99 -7.68
N SER A 189 4.41 -10.06 -7.98
CA SER A 189 3.34 -9.51 -7.12
C SER A 189 3.59 -8.06 -6.69
N SER A 190 4.14 -7.24 -7.59
CA SER A 190 4.47 -5.84 -7.33
C SER A 190 5.57 -5.62 -6.28
N LYS A 191 6.49 -6.60 -6.12
CA LYS A 191 7.80 -6.32 -5.50
C LYS A 191 8.45 -5.12 -6.18
N GLU A 192 9.09 -4.26 -5.40
CA GLU A 192 9.73 -3.06 -5.92
C GLU A 192 10.77 -3.37 -7.00
N PHE A 193 10.92 -2.45 -7.93
CA PHE A 193 11.98 -2.46 -8.94
C PHE A 193 12.52 -1.04 -9.12
N THR A 194 13.58 -0.75 -8.37
CA THR A 194 14.16 0.59 -8.23
C THR A 194 15.39 0.77 -9.12
N PRO A 195 15.85 2.03 -9.33
CA PRO A 195 17.12 2.29 -10.02
C PRO A 195 18.32 1.57 -9.41
N ALA A 196 18.33 1.39 -8.09
CA ALA A 196 19.35 0.62 -7.38
C ALA A 196 19.40 -0.83 -7.86
N MET A 197 18.24 -1.46 -8.02
CA MET A 197 18.13 -2.83 -8.52
C MET A 197 18.57 -2.95 -9.97
N VAL A 198 18.16 -2.01 -10.84
CA VAL A 198 18.62 -1.96 -12.23
C VAL A 198 20.14 -1.83 -12.29
N LYS A 199 20.72 -0.93 -11.48
CA LYS A 199 22.17 -0.79 -11.39
C LYS A 199 22.83 -2.10 -10.95
N GLY A 200 22.26 -2.81 -9.98
CA GLY A 200 22.72 -4.14 -9.57
C GLY A 200 22.77 -5.14 -10.73
N VAL A 201 21.78 -5.10 -11.63
CA VAL A 201 21.79 -5.92 -12.86
C VAL A 201 22.94 -5.50 -13.80
N PHE A 202 23.13 -4.20 -14.06
CA PHE A 202 24.24 -3.73 -14.89
C PHE A 202 25.62 -4.04 -14.30
N ASP A 203 25.75 -3.97 -12.97
CA ASP A 203 26.96 -4.33 -12.24
C ASP A 203 27.23 -5.83 -12.36
N GLU A 204 26.20 -6.68 -12.23
CA GLU A 204 26.31 -8.12 -12.46
C GLU A 204 26.81 -8.43 -13.87
N MET A 205 26.26 -7.78 -14.90
CA MET A 205 26.66 -7.92 -16.30
C MET A 205 28.13 -7.55 -16.56
N SER A 206 28.75 -6.75 -15.71
CA SER A 206 30.16 -6.36 -15.83
C SER A 206 31.14 -7.40 -15.29
N LYS A 207 30.64 -8.40 -14.53
CA LYS A 207 31.47 -9.45 -13.96
C LYS A 207 32.00 -10.37 -15.05
N PRO A 208 33.17 -11.02 -14.86
CA PRO A 208 33.66 -12.04 -15.80
C PRO A 208 32.67 -13.23 -15.96
N GLN A 209 32.01 -13.59 -14.86
CA GLN A 209 31.03 -14.66 -14.79
C GLN A 209 29.74 -14.12 -14.14
N PRO A 210 28.89 -13.38 -14.88
CA PRO A 210 27.60 -12.96 -14.37
C PRO A 210 26.75 -14.18 -14.00
N LYS A 211 26.04 -14.08 -12.89
CA LYS A 211 25.04 -15.02 -12.41
C LYS A 211 23.89 -15.07 -13.41
N ASN A 212 23.58 -16.27 -13.89
CA ASN A 212 22.37 -16.53 -14.68
C ASN A 212 21.22 -17.01 -13.76
N HIS A 213 19.98 -16.94 -14.23
CA HIS A 213 18.76 -17.31 -13.50
C HIS A 213 18.61 -16.62 -12.13
N PHE A 214 19.03 -15.36 -12.08
CA PHE A 214 19.06 -14.59 -10.84
C PHE A 214 17.68 -14.06 -10.44
N THR A 215 17.60 -13.53 -9.23
CA THR A 215 16.49 -12.69 -8.76
C THR A 215 17.03 -11.32 -8.35
N VAL A 216 16.20 -10.28 -8.40
CA VAL A 216 16.57 -8.96 -7.87
C VAL A 216 15.41 -8.38 -7.07
N GLY A 217 15.73 -7.73 -5.95
CA GLY A 217 14.75 -7.15 -5.03
C GLY A 217 14.30 -8.06 -3.88
N ILE A 218 14.96 -9.21 -3.67
CA ILE A 218 14.75 -10.11 -2.52
C ILE A 218 16.09 -10.56 -1.93
N ILE A 219 16.04 -11.12 -0.73
CA ILE A 219 17.17 -11.81 -0.10
C ILE A 219 16.91 -13.31 -0.22
N ASP A 220 17.50 -13.96 -1.23
CA ASP A 220 17.40 -15.40 -1.43
C ASP A 220 18.63 -16.09 -0.81
N ASP A 221 18.52 -16.40 0.47
CA ASP A 221 19.51 -17.11 1.28
C ASP A 221 19.34 -18.64 1.25
N VAL A 222 18.45 -19.15 0.40
CA VAL A 222 18.18 -20.58 0.24
C VAL A 222 18.80 -21.10 -1.05
N SER A 223 18.45 -20.48 -2.19
CA SER A 223 18.95 -20.87 -3.51
C SER A 223 20.05 -19.94 -4.03
N PHE A 224 20.37 -18.88 -3.28
CA PHE A 224 21.43 -17.92 -3.59
C PHE A 224 21.29 -17.28 -4.98
N THR A 225 20.05 -17.12 -5.47
CA THR A 225 19.79 -16.54 -6.79
C THR A 225 19.78 -15.01 -6.77
N SER A 226 19.61 -14.37 -5.62
CA SER A 226 19.51 -12.91 -5.54
C SER A 226 20.81 -12.21 -5.91
N LEU A 227 20.68 -11.03 -6.53
CA LEU A 227 21.77 -10.09 -6.77
C LEU A 227 21.89 -9.07 -5.65
N ASP A 228 23.13 -8.72 -5.31
CA ASP A 228 23.43 -7.60 -4.43
C ASP A 228 23.26 -6.27 -5.18
N TYR A 229 22.77 -5.25 -4.47
CA TYR A 229 22.67 -3.89 -4.98
C TYR A 229 22.77 -2.89 -3.83
N TYR A 230 23.05 -1.62 -4.14
CA TYR A 230 23.18 -0.55 -3.14
C TYR A 230 21.85 0.21 -2.96
N PRO A 231 21.06 -0.02 -1.90
CA PRO A 231 19.66 0.40 -1.84
C PRO A 231 19.43 1.93 -1.83
N THR A 232 20.44 2.71 -1.46
CA THR A 232 20.37 4.18 -1.40
C THR A 232 20.77 4.85 -2.72
N PHE A 233 21.03 4.09 -3.78
CA PHE A 233 21.27 4.63 -5.11
C PHE A 233 19.98 5.25 -5.69
N GLU A 234 20.03 6.55 -5.99
CA GLU A 234 18.91 7.32 -6.51
C GLU A 234 19.34 8.14 -7.73
N ILE A 235 18.46 8.23 -8.72
CA ILE A 235 18.71 8.91 -10.00
C ILE A 235 17.78 10.12 -10.22
N LEU A 236 16.73 10.26 -9.41
CA LEU A 236 15.74 11.30 -9.62
C LEU A 236 16.36 12.67 -9.34
N ASP A 237 16.16 13.59 -10.28
CA ASP A 237 16.70 14.95 -10.19
C ASP A 237 16.07 15.72 -9.01
N ARG A 238 16.86 16.60 -8.39
CA ARG A 238 16.42 17.38 -7.22
C ARG A 238 15.37 18.45 -7.54
N SER A 239 15.09 18.74 -8.82
CA SER A 239 13.96 19.61 -9.20
C SER A 239 12.60 18.94 -9.00
N ALA A 240 12.55 17.61 -8.87
CA ALA A 240 11.33 16.90 -8.50
C ALA A 240 11.19 16.86 -6.97
N VAL A 241 10.05 17.33 -6.47
CA VAL A 241 9.68 17.24 -5.05
C VAL A 241 8.99 15.90 -4.82
N GLN A 242 9.49 15.13 -3.86
CA GLN A 242 8.97 13.83 -3.45
C GLN A 242 8.29 13.95 -2.08
N CYS A 243 7.07 13.44 -1.97
CA CYS A 243 6.25 13.54 -0.77
C CYS A 243 5.66 12.18 -0.37
N VAL A 244 5.69 11.85 0.92
CA VAL A 244 5.07 10.63 1.47
C VAL A 244 4.05 10.99 2.55
N PHE A 245 2.87 10.38 2.48
CA PHE A 245 1.79 10.64 3.44
C PHE A 245 1.34 9.34 4.10
N PHE A 246 1.37 9.32 5.42
CA PHE A 246 0.87 8.24 6.26
C PHE A 246 -0.53 8.61 6.76
N GLY A 247 -1.53 7.94 6.21
CA GLY A 247 -2.94 8.10 6.59
C GLY A 247 -3.51 6.81 7.17
N LEU A 248 -4.68 6.91 7.80
CA LEU A 248 -5.50 5.77 8.22
C LEU A 248 -6.53 5.44 7.13
N GLY A 249 -6.74 4.16 6.84
CA GLY A 249 -7.77 3.73 5.90
C GLY A 249 -9.14 4.32 6.25
N SER A 250 -9.69 5.13 5.35
CA SER A 250 -10.94 5.91 5.46
C SER A 250 -10.87 7.28 6.15
N ASP A 251 -9.68 7.81 6.45
CA ASP A 251 -9.51 9.17 6.99
C ASP A 251 -9.59 10.29 5.93
N GLY A 252 -9.61 9.92 4.65
CA GLY A 252 -9.68 10.84 3.51
C GLY A 252 -8.33 11.27 2.92
N THR A 253 -7.19 10.80 3.45
CA THR A 253 -5.82 11.15 3.02
C THR A 253 -5.59 10.84 1.54
N VAL A 254 -5.91 9.63 1.10
CA VAL A 254 -5.78 9.23 -0.31
C VAL A 254 -6.62 10.11 -1.23
N GLY A 255 -7.84 10.46 -0.80
CA GLY A 255 -8.74 11.33 -1.57
C GLY A 255 -8.19 12.75 -1.70
N ALA A 256 -7.68 13.31 -0.59
CA ALA A 256 -7.02 14.60 -0.59
C ALA A 256 -5.77 14.61 -1.50
N ASN A 257 -4.94 13.57 -1.43
CA ASN A 257 -3.75 13.44 -2.28
C ASN A 257 -4.08 13.33 -3.77
N LYS A 258 -5.13 12.57 -4.15
CA LYS A 258 -5.65 12.56 -5.53
C LYS A 258 -6.10 13.95 -6.00
N ASN A 259 -6.75 14.70 -5.10
CA ASN A 259 -7.16 16.06 -5.40
C ASN A 259 -5.95 17.01 -5.53
N SER A 260 -4.94 16.89 -4.66
CA SER A 260 -3.70 17.67 -4.75
C SER A 260 -2.95 17.41 -6.06
N ILE A 261 -2.87 16.14 -6.50
CA ILE A 261 -2.30 15.77 -7.81
C ILE A 261 -3.03 16.52 -8.92
N LYS A 262 -4.37 16.51 -8.89
CA LYS A 262 -5.19 17.17 -9.89
C LYS A 262 -4.98 18.68 -9.91
N ILE A 263 -4.96 19.33 -8.73
CA ILE A 263 -4.72 20.78 -8.63
C ILE A 263 -3.36 21.11 -9.22
N ILE A 264 -2.29 20.43 -8.81
CA ILE A 264 -0.94 20.75 -9.27
C ILE A 264 -0.78 20.43 -10.76
N GLY A 265 -1.27 19.29 -11.23
CA GLY A 265 -1.10 18.86 -12.63
C GLY A 265 -2.04 19.54 -13.64
N GLU A 266 -3.18 20.09 -13.23
CA GLU A 266 -4.09 20.82 -14.13
C GLU A 266 -3.92 22.34 -14.08
N GLU A 267 -3.47 22.89 -12.94
CA GLU A 267 -3.42 24.35 -12.73
C GLU A 267 -1.97 24.88 -12.76
N THR A 268 -0.95 24.02 -12.96
CA THR A 268 0.46 24.41 -13.09
C THR A 268 1.16 23.64 -14.22
N ASP A 269 2.36 24.09 -14.62
CA ASP A 269 3.18 23.41 -15.64
C ASP A 269 3.92 22.18 -15.11
N ASN A 270 3.77 21.84 -13.82
CA ASN A 270 4.42 20.67 -13.24
C ASN A 270 3.77 19.37 -13.72
N TYR A 271 4.61 18.40 -14.02
CA TYR A 271 4.20 17.01 -14.10
C TYR A 271 3.91 16.49 -12.70
N SER A 272 2.90 15.66 -12.59
CA SER A 272 2.46 15.06 -11.33
C SER A 272 2.39 13.55 -11.44
N GLN A 273 2.93 12.84 -10.46
CA GLN A 273 2.81 11.40 -10.32
C GLN A 273 2.26 11.06 -8.93
N GLY A 274 1.34 10.10 -8.87
CA GLY A 274 0.82 9.59 -7.61
C GLY A 274 0.73 8.07 -7.62
N TYR A 275 1.29 7.44 -6.59
CA TYR A 275 1.11 6.03 -6.30
C TYR A 275 0.57 5.88 -4.87
N PHE A 276 -0.38 4.97 -4.68
CA PHE A 276 -1.03 4.74 -3.40
C PHE A 276 -0.82 3.30 -2.99
N TYR A 277 0.00 3.11 -1.97
CA TYR A 277 0.25 1.82 -1.36
C TYR A 277 -0.78 1.58 -0.26
N TYR A 278 -1.57 0.52 -0.44
CA TYR A 278 -2.56 0.06 0.53
C TYR A 278 -2.05 -1.21 1.19
N ASP A 279 -2.30 -1.36 2.48
CA ASP A 279 -2.19 -2.65 3.15
C ASP A 279 -3.25 -3.63 2.58
N SER A 280 -2.95 -4.92 2.63
CA SER A 280 -3.86 -6.03 2.36
C SER A 280 -5.15 -5.99 3.20
N LYS A 281 -5.09 -5.36 4.38
CA LYS A 281 -6.23 -5.17 5.29
C LYS A 281 -7.19 -4.10 4.73
N LYS A 282 -8.47 -4.45 4.60
CA LYS A 282 -9.50 -3.64 3.90
C LYS A 282 -9.72 -2.23 4.49
N SER A 283 -9.60 -2.03 5.80
CA SER A 283 -9.59 -0.68 6.41
C SER A 283 -9.02 -0.65 7.84
N GLY A 284 -8.87 0.55 8.38
CA GLY A 284 -8.24 0.79 9.70
C GLY A 284 -6.73 0.58 9.70
N THR A 285 -6.10 0.51 8.53
CA THR A 285 -4.66 0.30 8.37
C THR A 285 -3.98 1.51 7.76
N ILE A 286 -2.66 1.51 7.86
CA ILE A 286 -1.84 2.60 7.37
C ILE A 286 -1.86 2.57 5.85
N THR A 287 -2.21 3.71 5.24
CA THR A 287 -2.09 3.94 3.80
C THR A 287 -0.89 4.84 3.55
N LEU A 288 -0.05 4.49 2.57
CA LEU A 288 1.09 5.32 2.16
C LEU A 288 0.79 5.92 0.79
N SER A 289 0.77 7.25 0.71
CA SER A 289 0.68 7.95 -0.59
C SER A 289 2.05 8.45 -0.98
N HIS A 290 2.51 8.10 -2.17
CA HIS A 290 3.78 8.54 -2.75
C HIS A 290 3.49 9.50 -3.89
N LEU A 291 3.83 10.78 -3.70
CA LEU A 291 3.59 11.82 -4.68
C LEU A 291 4.92 12.40 -5.18
N ARG A 292 5.00 12.66 -6.49
CA ARG A 292 6.11 13.39 -7.09
C ARG A 292 5.57 14.52 -7.95
N PHE A 293 6.22 15.67 -7.86
CA PHE A 293 5.89 16.87 -8.65
C PHE A 293 7.16 17.49 -9.19
N GLY A 294 7.16 17.94 -10.44
CA GLY A 294 8.32 18.65 -10.98
C GLY A 294 8.14 19.15 -12.40
N PRO A 295 9.06 20.00 -12.89
CA PRO A 295 8.94 20.64 -14.20
C PRO A 295 9.25 19.71 -15.38
N LYS A 296 9.78 18.50 -15.10
CA LYS A 296 10.14 17.49 -16.10
C LYS A 296 9.21 16.28 -16.01
N PRO A 297 8.97 15.53 -17.12
CA PRO A 297 8.24 14.28 -17.07
C PRO A 297 8.80 13.32 -16.01
N ILE A 298 7.92 12.72 -15.21
CA ILE A 298 8.30 11.85 -14.09
C ILE A 298 8.14 10.39 -14.52
N ARG A 299 9.27 9.71 -14.78
CA ARG A 299 9.34 8.29 -15.17
C ARG A 299 9.90 7.45 -14.03
N ALA A 300 9.16 7.40 -12.93
CA ALA A 300 9.60 6.73 -11.70
C ALA A 300 8.52 5.77 -11.17
N PRO A 301 8.24 4.63 -11.82
CA PRO A 301 7.23 3.67 -11.38
C PRO A 301 7.73 2.79 -10.21
N TYR A 302 8.28 3.44 -9.18
CA TYR A 302 8.80 2.84 -7.94
C TYR A 302 8.49 3.76 -6.76
N LEU A 303 8.48 3.21 -5.54
CA LEU A 303 8.18 3.94 -4.32
C LEU A 303 9.25 4.98 -3.99
N ILE A 304 8.85 6.00 -3.23
CA ILE A 304 9.78 7.01 -2.70
C ILE A 304 10.47 6.42 -1.48
N THR A 305 11.80 6.42 -1.49
CA THR A 305 12.64 6.03 -0.33
C THR A 305 13.25 7.25 0.37
N THR A 306 13.39 8.37 -0.35
CA THR A 306 13.92 9.64 0.17
C THR A 306 13.02 10.81 -0.25
N ALA A 307 12.31 11.41 0.68
CA ALA A 307 11.28 12.43 0.47
C ALA A 307 11.67 13.78 1.08
N GLN A 308 11.34 14.87 0.39
CA GLN A 308 11.50 16.23 0.92
C GLN A 308 10.39 16.58 1.91
N PHE A 309 9.25 15.89 1.84
CA PHE A 309 8.10 16.11 2.71
C PHE A 309 7.50 14.76 3.16
N VAL A 310 7.31 14.60 4.47
CA VAL A 310 6.55 13.47 5.02
C VAL A 310 5.47 13.99 5.96
N ALA A 311 4.25 13.49 5.81
CA ALA A 311 3.15 13.79 6.71
C ALA A 311 2.65 12.54 7.43
N CYS A 312 2.36 12.69 8.72
CA CYS A 312 1.72 11.70 9.58
C CYS A 312 0.37 12.23 10.05
N HIS A 313 -0.71 11.63 9.57
CA HIS A 313 -2.07 12.10 9.87
C HIS A 313 -2.67 11.45 11.14
N GLN A 314 -1.95 10.51 11.77
CA GLN A 314 -2.32 9.86 13.02
C GLN A 314 -1.11 9.71 13.95
N PHE A 315 -1.14 10.39 15.09
CA PHE A 315 -0.04 10.40 16.07
C PHE A 315 0.43 8.99 16.47
N THR A 316 -0.50 8.06 16.69
CA THR A 316 -0.21 6.70 17.19
C THR A 316 0.65 5.87 16.23
N PHE A 317 0.75 6.25 14.95
CA PHE A 317 1.63 5.56 14.00
C PHE A 317 3.11 5.68 14.37
N LEU A 318 3.51 6.77 15.02
CA LEU A 318 4.89 7.00 15.48
C LEU A 318 5.32 5.97 16.53
N GLU A 319 4.38 5.41 17.28
CA GLU A 319 4.66 4.39 18.29
C GLU A 319 5.04 3.04 17.67
N ARG A 320 4.83 2.83 16.36
CA ARG A 320 5.00 1.50 15.71
C ARG A 320 5.81 1.53 14.42
N VAL A 321 5.70 2.58 13.61
CA VAL A 321 6.26 2.60 12.26
C VAL A 321 7.40 3.61 12.16
N ASP A 322 8.50 3.17 11.55
CA ASP A 322 9.57 4.06 11.14
C ASP A 322 9.19 4.84 9.88
N MET A 323 8.42 5.90 10.05
CA MET A 323 8.07 6.77 8.93
C MET A 323 9.14 7.81 8.61
N LEU A 324 10.00 8.16 9.57
CA LEU A 324 11.03 9.16 9.36
C LEU A 324 12.21 8.62 8.55
N ARG A 325 12.35 7.29 8.39
CA ARG A 325 13.28 6.70 7.40
C ARG A 325 13.12 7.29 6.00
N TYR A 326 11.89 7.65 5.61
CA TYR A 326 11.59 8.24 4.31
C TYR A 326 12.01 9.70 4.18
N VAL A 327 12.24 10.45 5.27
CA VAL A 327 12.55 11.88 5.18
C VAL A 327 14.03 12.09 4.86
N ALA A 328 14.30 12.92 3.86
CA ALA A 328 15.63 13.40 3.52
C ALA A 328 16.19 14.36 4.60
N PRO A 329 17.51 14.47 4.78
CA PRO A 329 18.10 15.52 5.60
C PRO A 329 17.62 16.93 5.17
N GLY A 330 17.21 17.76 6.13
CA GLY A 330 16.62 19.09 5.91
C GLY A 330 15.16 19.08 5.42
N GLY A 331 14.56 17.89 5.28
CA GLY A 331 13.17 17.72 4.86
C GLY A 331 12.15 18.24 5.88
N VAL A 332 10.89 18.26 5.45
CA VAL A 332 9.74 18.69 6.26
C VAL A 332 9.02 17.48 6.83
N PHE A 333 8.72 17.51 8.12
CA PHE A 333 7.85 16.55 8.77
C PHE A 333 6.61 17.25 9.32
N LEU A 334 5.42 16.82 8.89
CA LEU A 334 4.13 17.32 9.37
C LEU A 334 3.42 16.26 10.21
N LEU A 335 3.01 16.61 11.43
CA LEU A 335 2.31 15.70 12.34
C LEU A 335 0.95 16.26 12.77
N ASN A 336 -0.11 15.49 12.52
CA ASN A 336 -1.39 15.68 13.19
C ASN A 336 -1.30 15.17 14.63
N SER A 337 -1.43 16.07 15.61
CA SER A 337 -1.32 15.76 17.04
C SER A 337 -2.27 16.63 17.85
N THR A 338 -2.85 16.05 18.90
CA THR A 338 -3.61 16.82 19.90
C THR A 338 -2.71 17.58 20.88
N PHE A 339 -1.39 17.38 20.79
CA PHE A 339 -0.41 18.13 21.57
C PHE A 339 0.04 19.36 20.78
N GLY A 340 -0.07 20.54 21.40
CA GLY A 340 0.43 21.79 20.83
C GLY A 340 1.97 21.83 20.71
N PRO A 341 2.52 22.84 20.03
CA PRO A 341 3.95 22.92 19.69
C PRO A 341 4.88 22.91 20.91
N ASP A 342 4.42 23.39 22.06
CA ASP A 342 5.21 23.44 23.30
C ASP A 342 5.31 22.08 24.01
N LYS A 343 4.38 21.16 23.76
CA LYS A 343 4.29 19.86 24.45
C LYS A 343 4.59 18.67 23.55
N VAL A 344 4.33 18.79 22.25
CA VAL A 344 4.41 17.66 21.31
C VAL A 344 5.77 16.97 21.37
N TRP A 345 6.87 17.73 21.53
CA TRP A 345 8.22 17.19 21.56
C TRP A 345 8.44 16.15 22.66
N GLU A 346 7.96 16.40 23.88
CA GLU A 346 8.12 15.50 25.03
C GLU A 346 7.32 14.19 24.86
N THR A 347 6.29 14.22 24.03
CA THR A 347 5.41 13.06 23.76
C THR A 347 5.90 12.17 22.61
N LEU A 348 6.87 12.63 21.81
CA LEU A 348 7.39 11.85 20.69
C LEU A 348 8.27 10.68 21.18
N PRO A 349 8.24 9.53 20.49
CA PRO A 349 9.20 8.48 20.74
C PRO A 349 10.66 8.94 20.56
N VAL A 350 11.56 8.38 21.37
CA VAL A 350 13.00 8.69 21.39
C VAL A 350 13.63 8.55 20.00
N GLU A 351 13.26 7.52 19.25
CA GLU A 351 13.76 7.27 17.89
C GLU A 351 13.36 8.41 16.93
N VAL A 352 12.11 8.89 17.06
CA VAL A 352 11.58 9.99 16.25
C VAL A 352 12.30 11.30 16.57
N GLN A 353 12.55 11.58 17.86
CA GLN A 353 13.33 12.76 18.27
C GLN A 353 14.76 12.72 17.71
N LYS A 354 15.42 11.56 17.79
CA LYS A 354 16.77 11.35 17.23
C LYS A 354 16.80 11.63 15.74
N ASP A 355 15.84 11.10 14.99
CA ASP A 355 15.76 11.32 13.54
C ASP A 355 15.52 12.78 13.18
N ILE A 356 14.61 13.47 13.88
CA ILE A 356 14.35 14.90 13.67
C ILE A 356 15.63 15.73 13.88
N ILE A 357 16.37 15.46 14.96
CA ILE A 357 17.63 16.16 15.26
C ILE A 357 18.71 15.82 14.23
N ALA A 358 18.98 14.52 14.02
CA ALA A 358 20.08 14.04 13.18
C ALA A 358 19.91 14.50 11.73
N LYS A 359 18.68 14.46 11.21
CA LYS A 359 18.36 14.89 9.86
C LYS A 359 18.07 16.39 9.76
N LYS A 360 18.08 17.14 10.88
CA LYS A 360 17.77 18.58 10.92
C LYS A 360 16.43 18.91 10.25
N LEU A 361 15.39 18.16 10.60
CA LEU A 361 14.08 18.28 9.95
C LEU A 361 13.40 19.58 10.37
N ARG A 362 12.64 20.17 9.44
CA ARG A 362 11.67 21.22 9.75
C ARG A 362 10.38 20.56 10.21
N PHE A 363 10.12 20.62 11.52
CA PHE A 363 9.02 19.89 12.13
C PHE A 363 7.81 20.81 12.36
N TYR A 364 6.67 20.42 11.81
CA TYR A 364 5.38 21.11 11.95
C TYR A 364 4.36 20.22 12.65
N THR A 365 3.53 20.82 13.49
CA THR A 365 2.40 20.14 14.13
C THR A 365 1.11 20.95 14.03
N ILE A 366 -0.01 20.25 14.05
CA ILE A 366 -1.36 20.81 14.06
C ILE A 366 -2.31 19.84 14.76
N ASP A 367 -3.26 20.35 15.55
CA ASP A 367 -4.44 19.60 15.96
C ASP A 367 -5.52 19.75 14.89
N ALA A 368 -5.52 18.85 13.91
CA ALA A 368 -6.50 18.91 12.84
C ALA A 368 -7.91 18.54 13.32
N TYR A 369 -8.07 17.86 14.46
CA TYR A 369 -9.38 17.54 15.01
C TYR A 369 -10.02 18.77 15.65
N GLU A 370 -9.24 19.53 16.43
CA GLU A 370 -9.69 20.81 17.01
C GLU A 370 -10.10 21.79 15.91
N VAL A 371 -9.30 21.92 14.85
CA VAL A 371 -9.62 22.80 13.71
C VAL A 371 -10.89 22.32 12.99
N ALA A 372 -11.06 21.01 12.80
CA ALA A 372 -12.24 20.45 12.14
C ALA A 372 -13.53 20.66 12.96
N GLU A 373 -13.44 20.58 14.29
CA GLU A 373 -14.54 20.87 15.20
C GLU A 373 -14.92 22.36 15.15
N LYS A 374 -13.94 23.26 15.34
CA LYS A 374 -14.14 24.72 15.31
C LYS A 374 -14.77 25.22 14.00
N THR A 375 -14.45 24.57 12.89
CA THR A 375 -14.93 24.94 11.54
C THR A 375 -16.22 24.22 11.14
N GLY A 376 -16.72 23.32 11.98
CA GLY A 376 -17.95 22.54 11.72
C GLY A 376 -17.80 21.50 10.61
N MET A 377 -16.59 20.97 10.40
CA MET A 377 -16.28 19.91 9.43
C MET A 377 -16.43 18.49 10.02
N GLY A 378 -16.76 18.38 11.32
CA GLY A 378 -16.81 17.11 12.05
C GLY A 378 -15.42 16.52 12.22
N GLY A 379 -15.29 15.19 12.27
CA GLY A 379 -13.98 14.52 12.41
C GLY A 379 -13.13 14.43 11.13
N ARG A 380 -13.39 15.27 10.11
CA ARG A 380 -12.71 15.17 8.80
C ARG A 380 -11.50 16.08 8.73
N VAL A 381 -10.31 15.48 8.88
CA VAL A 381 -9.03 16.19 8.89
C VAL A 381 -8.39 16.37 7.51
N ASN A 382 -8.94 15.74 6.47
CA ASN A 382 -8.31 15.66 5.15
C ASN A 382 -8.05 17.01 4.48
N THR A 383 -9.02 17.95 4.50
CA THR A 383 -8.86 19.30 3.92
C THR A 383 -7.84 20.14 4.70
N ILE A 384 -7.79 19.96 6.02
CA ILE A 384 -6.83 20.65 6.90
C ILE A 384 -5.42 20.17 6.59
N MET A 385 -5.19 18.85 6.61
CA MET A 385 -3.87 18.29 6.30
C MET A 385 -3.43 18.59 4.87
N GLN A 386 -4.36 18.63 3.91
CA GLN A 386 -4.09 19.06 2.53
C GLN A 386 -3.62 20.52 2.47
N THR A 387 -4.27 21.41 3.23
CA THR A 387 -3.88 22.82 3.30
C THR A 387 -2.48 22.98 3.88
N CYS A 388 -2.15 22.25 4.95
CA CYS A 388 -0.79 22.20 5.49
C CYS A 388 0.21 21.78 4.39
N PHE A 389 -0.06 20.68 3.68
CA PHE A 389 0.81 20.22 2.60
C PHE A 389 1.11 21.32 1.57
N PHE A 390 0.10 22.00 1.05
CA PHE A 390 0.30 23.08 0.09
C PHE A 390 1.11 24.26 0.67
N ALA A 391 0.92 24.58 1.94
CA ALA A 391 1.58 25.71 2.58
C ALA A 391 3.07 25.48 2.87
N ILE A 392 3.49 24.24 3.19
CA ILE A 392 4.85 23.94 3.69
C ILE A 392 5.64 22.89 2.89
N SER A 393 5.05 22.24 1.88
CA SER A 393 5.77 21.23 1.06
C SER A 393 6.87 21.81 0.17
N GLY A 394 6.75 23.08 -0.21
CA GLY A 394 7.65 23.73 -1.17
C GLY A 394 7.43 23.33 -2.63
N VAL A 395 6.34 22.61 -2.96
CA VAL A 395 5.98 22.29 -4.35
C VAL A 395 5.57 23.55 -5.12
N LEU A 396 4.86 24.47 -4.46
CA LEU A 396 4.49 25.78 -4.98
C LEU A 396 4.88 26.86 -3.97
N PRO A 397 5.12 28.11 -4.43
CA PRO A 397 5.17 29.27 -3.54
C PRO A 397 3.91 29.34 -2.69
N ARG A 398 4.06 29.65 -1.40
CA ARG A 398 2.96 29.60 -0.41
C ARG A 398 1.73 30.39 -0.82
N GLU A 399 1.91 31.60 -1.36
CA GLU A 399 0.81 32.48 -1.79
C GLU A 399 0.03 31.86 -2.95
N GLN A 400 0.74 31.38 -3.98
CA GLN A 400 0.15 30.67 -5.11
C GLN A 400 -0.59 29.40 -4.67
N ALA A 401 -0.02 28.65 -3.73
CA ALA A 401 -0.62 27.43 -3.21
C ALA A 401 -1.98 27.70 -2.53
N ILE A 402 -2.07 28.77 -1.73
CA ILE A 402 -3.32 29.18 -1.06
C ILE A 402 -4.37 29.63 -2.09
N GLU A 403 -3.95 30.39 -3.11
CA GLU A 403 -4.83 30.85 -4.18
C GLU A 403 -5.45 29.66 -4.95
N GLU A 404 -4.61 28.69 -5.37
CA GLU A 404 -5.06 27.52 -6.12
C GLU A 404 -5.97 26.59 -5.28
N ILE A 405 -5.71 26.46 -3.98
CA ILE A 405 -6.63 25.75 -3.07
C ILE A 405 -8.00 26.44 -3.05
N LYS A 406 -8.05 27.76 -2.82
CA LYS A 406 -9.31 28.52 -2.74
C LYS A 406 -10.07 28.47 -4.08
N LYS A 407 -9.36 28.54 -5.21
CA LYS A 407 -9.92 28.36 -6.56
C LYS A 407 -10.52 26.97 -6.76
N SER A 408 -9.81 25.92 -6.35
CA SER A 408 -10.29 24.53 -6.43
C SER A 408 -11.51 24.27 -5.55
N ILE A 409 -11.54 24.82 -4.33
CA ILE A 409 -12.69 24.77 -3.43
C ILE A 409 -13.92 25.42 -4.09
N LYS A 410 -13.75 26.61 -4.70
CA LYS A 410 -14.85 27.29 -5.41
C LYS A 410 -15.36 26.48 -6.61
N LYS A 411 -14.45 25.88 -7.40
CA LYS A 411 -14.79 24.99 -8.53
C LYS A 411 -15.56 23.74 -8.08
N THR A 412 -15.14 23.13 -6.98
CA THR A 412 -15.70 21.87 -6.46
C THR A 412 -17.02 22.07 -5.71
N TYR A 413 -17.07 23.07 -4.83
CA TYR A 413 -18.17 23.28 -3.89
C TYR A 413 -19.09 24.45 -4.26
N GLY A 414 -18.79 25.24 -5.30
CA GLY A 414 -19.64 26.36 -5.72
C GLY A 414 -21.09 25.94 -6.02
N LYS A 415 -21.29 24.72 -6.56
CA LYS A 415 -22.63 24.15 -6.81
C LYS A 415 -23.40 23.80 -5.53
N ARG A 416 -22.73 23.73 -4.37
CA ARG A 416 -23.34 23.42 -3.06
C ARG A 416 -23.68 24.68 -2.24
N GLY A 417 -23.48 25.87 -2.80
CA GLY A 417 -23.83 27.15 -2.21
C GLY A 417 -22.67 27.87 -1.52
N GLU A 418 -22.77 29.20 -1.45
CA GLU A 418 -21.71 30.09 -0.95
C GLU A 418 -21.33 29.81 0.52
N ALA A 419 -22.31 29.46 1.37
CA ALA A 419 -22.06 29.12 2.76
C ALA A 419 -21.09 27.93 2.93
N VAL A 420 -21.15 26.95 2.02
CA VAL A 420 -20.22 25.80 2.04
C VAL A 420 -18.82 26.23 1.59
N VAL A 421 -18.73 27.09 0.58
CA VAL A 421 -17.45 27.64 0.10
C VAL A 421 -16.77 28.46 1.21
N GLN A 422 -17.50 29.38 1.85
CA GLN A 422 -16.96 30.20 2.94
C GLN A 422 -16.52 29.38 4.15
N LYS A 423 -17.24 28.31 4.51
CA LYS A 423 -16.78 27.37 5.54
C LYS A 423 -15.45 26.70 5.19
N ASN A 424 -15.26 26.31 3.93
CA ASN A 424 -13.99 25.72 3.49
C ASN A 424 -12.87 26.77 3.43
N PHE A 425 -13.16 28.03 3.11
CA PHE A 425 -12.17 29.11 3.19
C PHE A 425 -11.75 29.40 4.63
N ALA A 426 -12.71 29.49 5.55
CA ALA A 426 -12.44 29.62 6.97
C ALA A 426 -11.59 28.44 7.49
N ALA A 427 -11.86 27.21 7.01
CA ALA A 427 -11.03 26.05 7.33
C ALA A 427 -9.58 26.19 6.85
N VAL A 428 -9.35 26.70 5.63
CA VAL A 428 -8.01 26.98 5.12
C VAL A 428 -7.30 28.01 6.00
N ASP A 429 -7.98 29.13 6.31
CA ASP A 429 -7.38 30.22 7.09
C ASP A 429 -7.08 29.78 8.53
N GLN A 430 -8.02 29.09 9.19
CA GLN A 430 -7.83 28.51 10.53
C GLN A 430 -6.72 27.47 10.58
N THR A 431 -6.57 26.66 9.52
CA THR A 431 -5.47 25.69 9.40
C THR A 431 -4.12 26.40 9.42
N LEU A 432 -3.97 27.49 8.67
CA LEU A 432 -2.72 28.24 8.60
C LEU A 432 -2.38 28.94 9.93
N GLU A 433 -3.38 29.31 10.72
CA GLU A 433 -3.23 29.92 12.05
C GLU A 433 -2.83 28.90 13.13
N HIS A 434 -3.35 27.67 13.05
CA HIS A 434 -3.12 26.60 14.04
C HIS A 434 -2.01 25.61 13.64
N MET A 435 -1.39 25.79 12.47
CA MET A 435 -0.21 25.03 12.06
C MET A 435 1.04 25.72 12.60
N HIS A 436 1.78 25.02 13.45
CA HIS A 436 2.93 25.57 14.15
C HIS A 436 4.22 24.83 13.78
N GLU A 437 5.28 25.59 13.51
CA GLU A 437 6.63 25.04 13.46
C GLU A 437 7.14 24.83 14.88
N VAL A 438 7.60 23.61 15.17
CA VAL A 438 8.08 23.20 16.49
C VAL A 438 9.55 23.55 16.61
N LYS A 439 9.92 24.26 17.68
CA LYS A 439 11.33 24.52 18.01
C LYS A 439 11.97 23.23 18.52
N VAL A 440 12.70 22.55 17.65
CA VAL A 440 13.41 21.31 17.99
C VAL A 440 14.53 21.61 19.00
N PRO A 441 14.46 21.13 20.25
CA PRO A 441 15.57 21.22 21.17
C PRO A 441 16.67 20.27 20.65
N GLY A 442 17.93 20.72 20.64
CA GLY A 442 19.06 19.93 20.11
C GLY A 442 19.39 18.65 20.88
N GLN A 443 18.52 18.21 21.80
CA GLN A 443 18.68 17.05 22.65
C GLN A 443 17.37 16.25 22.73
N VAL A 444 17.51 14.94 22.91
CA VAL A 444 16.39 14.04 23.18
C VAL A 444 15.96 14.22 24.64
N VAL A 445 14.66 14.40 24.88
CA VAL A 445 14.11 14.55 26.24
C VAL A 445 12.98 13.55 26.55
N GLY A 446 12.46 12.87 25.53
CA GLY A 446 11.39 11.87 25.72
C GLY A 446 11.84 10.62 26.45
N GLN A 447 10.88 9.92 27.06
CA GLN A 447 11.08 8.63 27.72
C GLN A 447 10.37 7.47 27.00
N ILE A 448 9.55 7.78 25.99
CA ILE A 448 8.77 6.81 25.23
C ILE A 448 9.65 6.25 24.11
N THR A 449 9.71 4.94 23.95
CA THR A 449 10.38 4.29 22.80
C THR A 449 9.34 3.66 21.88
N ARG A 450 9.68 3.52 20.60
CA ARG A 450 8.84 2.77 19.64
C ARG A 450 8.57 1.36 20.17
N ARG A 451 7.31 0.93 20.09
CA ARG A 451 6.88 -0.41 20.52
C ARG A 451 7.38 -1.46 19.52
N PRO A 452 7.67 -2.69 19.98
CA PRO A 452 7.91 -3.81 19.07
C PRO A 452 6.72 -4.03 18.12
N ALA A 453 7.00 -4.53 16.91
CA ALA A 453 5.96 -4.81 15.92
C ALA A 453 4.90 -5.80 16.42
N MET A 454 5.33 -6.78 17.22
CA MET A 454 4.52 -7.79 17.90
C MET A 454 4.82 -7.74 19.40
N VAL A 455 3.81 -7.58 20.24
CA VAL A 455 3.97 -7.40 21.69
C VAL A 455 3.91 -8.73 22.46
N GLY A 456 4.24 -8.71 23.74
CA GLY A 456 4.12 -9.87 24.63
C GLY A 456 5.09 -11.01 24.31
N GLN A 457 4.76 -12.23 24.74
CA GLN A 457 5.56 -13.43 24.48
C GLN A 457 5.16 -14.08 23.15
N ALA A 458 5.29 -13.32 22.05
CA ALA A 458 5.01 -13.83 20.70
C ALA A 458 6.00 -14.94 20.31
N PRO A 459 5.55 -16.03 19.65
CA PRO A 459 6.43 -17.06 19.11
C PRO A 459 7.46 -16.47 18.15
N GLU A 460 8.60 -17.16 18.00
CA GLU A 460 9.73 -16.66 17.20
C GLU A 460 9.33 -16.29 15.77
N PHE A 461 8.58 -17.16 15.08
CA PHE A 461 8.07 -16.90 13.74
C PHE A 461 7.19 -15.64 13.68
N VAL A 462 6.34 -15.42 14.68
CA VAL A 462 5.47 -14.24 14.75
C VAL A 462 6.30 -12.97 14.94
N ARG A 463 7.30 -13.00 15.82
CA ARG A 463 8.15 -11.84 16.10
C ARG A 463 9.10 -11.51 14.96
N ASN A 464 9.78 -12.52 14.43
CA ASN A 464 10.93 -12.34 13.53
C ASN A 464 10.51 -12.36 12.04
N THR A 465 9.41 -13.03 11.68
CA THR A 465 8.89 -13.06 10.30
C THR A 465 7.69 -12.13 10.14
N LEU A 466 6.63 -12.33 10.92
CA LEU A 466 5.40 -11.53 10.78
C LEU A 466 5.56 -10.10 11.32
N GLY A 467 6.41 -9.90 12.33
CA GLY A 467 6.70 -8.60 12.91
C GLY A 467 7.17 -7.58 11.87
N PRO A 468 8.30 -7.81 11.17
CA PRO A 468 8.75 -6.93 10.09
C PRO A 468 7.68 -6.69 9.02
N MET A 469 6.93 -7.72 8.63
CA MET A 469 5.83 -7.58 7.66
C MET A 469 4.74 -6.61 8.15
N ALA A 470 4.39 -6.66 9.43
CA ALA A 470 3.33 -5.83 10.03
C ALA A 470 3.69 -4.34 10.18
N VAL A 471 4.97 -3.99 10.06
CA VAL A 471 5.48 -2.60 10.17
C VAL A 471 6.16 -2.09 8.90
N PHE A 472 5.77 -2.64 7.74
CA PHE A 472 6.29 -2.23 6.41
C PHE A 472 7.80 -2.48 6.24
N GLU A 473 8.33 -3.53 6.86
CA GLU A 473 9.71 -4.02 6.72
C GLU A 473 9.76 -5.44 6.14
N GLY A 474 8.65 -5.91 5.57
CA GLY A 474 8.54 -7.25 4.96
C GLY A 474 9.49 -7.47 3.79
N ASP A 475 9.98 -6.42 3.13
CA ASP A 475 10.99 -6.52 2.06
C ASP A 475 12.36 -7.02 2.57
N ASN A 476 12.62 -6.90 3.88
CA ASN A 476 13.85 -7.39 4.51
C ASN A 476 13.75 -8.84 4.99
N VAL A 477 12.56 -9.46 4.89
CA VAL A 477 12.37 -10.86 5.29
C VAL A 477 12.99 -11.76 4.21
N PRO A 478 13.97 -12.62 4.56
CA PRO A 478 14.63 -13.49 3.59
C PRO A 478 13.73 -14.68 3.19
N VAL A 479 14.09 -15.35 2.10
CA VAL A 479 13.36 -16.53 1.61
C VAL A 479 13.29 -17.63 2.67
N SER A 480 14.36 -17.87 3.43
CA SER A 480 14.41 -18.90 4.48
C SER A 480 13.40 -18.69 5.63
N ALA A 481 12.92 -17.47 5.83
CA ALA A 481 12.01 -17.12 6.92
C ALA A 481 10.54 -17.40 6.57
N LEU A 482 10.22 -17.71 5.31
CA LEU A 482 8.86 -17.97 4.83
C LEU A 482 8.58 -19.47 4.69
N PRO A 483 7.34 -19.92 4.98
CA PRO A 483 6.95 -21.31 4.81
C PRO A 483 6.95 -21.70 3.32
N VAL A 484 7.56 -22.84 2.99
CA VAL A 484 7.71 -23.32 1.60
C VAL A 484 6.38 -23.64 0.90
N ASP A 485 5.33 -23.90 1.68
CA ASP A 485 3.99 -24.24 1.23
C ASP A 485 2.97 -23.11 1.48
N GLY A 486 3.40 -21.99 2.06
CA GLY A 486 2.51 -20.88 2.42
C GLY A 486 1.67 -21.12 3.68
N THR A 487 1.96 -22.12 4.51
CA THR A 487 1.23 -22.40 5.75
C THR A 487 1.69 -21.50 6.91
N PHE A 488 0.78 -20.73 7.51
CA PHE A 488 1.05 -19.82 8.64
C PHE A 488 0.39 -20.32 9.94
N PRO A 489 0.98 -20.02 11.13
CA PRO A 489 0.34 -20.33 12.40
C PRO A 489 -0.92 -19.47 12.62
N THR A 490 -1.88 -20.02 13.40
CA THR A 490 -3.10 -19.32 13.80
C THR A 490 -2.89 -18.46 15.05
N GLY A 491 -3.87 -17.61 15.39
CA GLY A 491 -3.85 -16.81 16.62
C GLY A 491 -2.78 -15.71 16.65
N THR A 492 -2.22 -15.31 15.51
CA THR A 492 -1.12 -14.32 15.49
C THR A 492 -1.59 -12.88 15.67
N SER A 493 -2.85 -12.57 15.39
CA SER A 493 -3.43 -11.22 15.51
C SER A 493 -3.40 -10.68 16.94
N GLN A 494 -3.42 -11.56 17.95
CA GLN A 494 -3.36 -11.18 19.37
C GLN A 494 -2.09 -10.41 19.75
N TYR A 495 -1.02 -10.53 18.97
CA TYR A 495 0.25 -9.85 19.22
C TYR A 495 0.37 -8.49 18.51
N GLU A 496 -0.55 -8.12 17.60
CA GLU A 496 -0.42 -6.88 16.82
C GLU A 496 -0.66 -5.60 17.63
N LYS A 497 -1.70 -5.60 18.48
CA LYS A 497 -2.12 -4.47 19.34
C LYS A 497 -2.05 -3.11 18.62
N ARG A 498 -2.84 -3.02 17.55
CA ARG A 498 -2.71 -1.99 16.49
C ARG A 498 -2.85 -0.55 17.00
N ASN A 499 -3.65 -0.35 18.04
CA ASN A 499 -3.93 0.91 18.72
C ASN A 499 -4.38 2.05 17.77
N ILE A 500 -5.50 1.86 17.08
CA ILE A 500 -5.97 2.78 16.03
C ILE A 500 -7.22 3.58 16.39
N ALA A 501 -7.92 3.24 17.47
CA ALA A 501 -9.15 3.93 17.87
C ALA A 501 -8.85 5.20 18.67
N LEU A 502 -9.50 6.31 18.36
CA LEU A 502 -9.42 7.53 19.17
C LEU A 502 -10.27 7.43 20.44
N GLU A 503 -11.41 6.75 20.33
CA GLU A 503 -12.33 6.47 21.43
C GLU A 503 -12.58 4.98 21.57
N ILE A 504 -12.77 4.51 22.80
CA ILE A 504 -13.13 3.12 23.11
C ILE A 504 -14.33 3.04 24.05
N PRO A 505 -15.10 1.95 24.03
CA PRO A 505 -16.21 1.78 24.94
C PRO A 505 -15.74 1.56 26.39
N VAL A 506 -16.36 2.25 27.35
CA VAL A 506 -16.15 2.11 28.79
C VAL A 506 -17.40 1.51 29.44
N TRP A 507 -17.21 0.48 30.26
CA TRP A 507 -18.29 -0.25 30.92
C TRP A 507 -18.74 0.40 32.24
N GLU A 508 -20.07 0.43 32.44
CA GLU A 508 -20.76 0.94 33.64
C GLU A 508 -21.52 -0.21 34.34
N PRO A 509 -20.94 -0.83 35.38
CA PRO A 509 -21.47 -2.06 35.98
C PRO A 509 -22.87 -1.93 36.56
N SER A 510 -23.20 -0.78 37.16
CA SER A 510 -24.47 -0.52 37.85
C SER A 510 -25.67 -0.51 36.91
N LEU A 511 -25.48 -0.11 35.65
CA LEU A 511 -26.51 -0.09 34.61
C LEU A 511 -26.58 -1.41 33.83
N CYS A 512 -25.56 -2.27 33.96
CA CYS A 512 -25.43 -3.46 33.13
C CYS A 512 -26.43 -4.56 33.50
N ILE A 513 -27.19 -4.99 32.50
CA ILE A 513 -28.12 -6.13 32.61
C ILE A 513 -27.48 -7.48 32.22
N GLN A 514 -26.20 -7.48 31.85
CA GLN A 514 -25.40 -8.68 31.55
C GLN A 514 -26.00 -9.55 30.42
N CYS A 515 -26.40 -8.92 29.31
CA CYS A 515 -27.10 -9.59 28.21
C CYS A 515 -26.19 -10.14 27.11
N GLY A 516 -24.90 -9.80 27.09
CA GLY A 516 -23.94 -10.22 26.06
C GLY A 516 -24.08 -9.56 24.69
N LYS A 517 -25.09 -8.70 24.46
CA LYS A 517 -25.34 -8.09 23.13
C LYS A 517 -24.18 -7.24 22.61
N CYS A 518 -23.51 -6.50 23.49
CA CYS A 518 -22.32 -5.73 23.14
C CYS A 518 -21.13 -6.61 22.70
N ALA A 519 -21.00 -7.81 23.27
CA ALA A 519 -19.94 -8.76 22.92
C ALA A 519 -20.26 -9.52 21.62
N ILE A 520 -21.52 -9.93 21.41
CA ILE A 520 -21.91 -10.68 20.20
C ILE A 520 -21.81 -9.83 18.93
N VAL A 521 -22.18 -8.54 18.99
CA VAL A 521 -22.11 -7.63 17.82
C VAL A 521 -20.70 -7.13 17.55
N CYS A 522 -19.76 -7.35 18.46
CA CYS A 522 -18.40 -6.84 18.31
C CYS A 522 -17.70 -7.54 17.12
N PRO A 523 -17.34 -6.81 16.06
CA PRO A 523 -16.75 -7.40 14.86
C PRO A 523 -15.29 -7.85 15.03
N HIS A 524 -14.62 -7.45 16.11
CA HIS A 524 -13.20 -7.72 16.34
C HIS A 524 -12.93 -8.51 17.62
N ALA A 525 -13.98 -9.00 18.30
CA ALA A 525 -13.87 -9.69 19.58
C ALA A 525 -13.16 -8.88 20.68
N VAL A 526 -13.24 -7.54 20.65
CA VAL A 526 -12.59 -6.66 21.63
C VAL A 526 -13.43 -6.40 22.86
N VAL A 527 -14.73 -6.71 22.82
CA VAL A 527 -15.63 -6.66 23.98
C VAL A 527 -15.93 -8.10 24.39
N ARG A 528 -15.47 -8.51 25.57
CA ARG A 528 -15.64 -9.88 26.09
C ARG A 528 -16.23 -9.88 27.48
N THR A 529 -16.81 -11.02 27.85
CA THR A 529 -17.47 -11.19 29.14
C THR A 529 -17.03 -12.51 29.77
N LYS A 530 -16.72 -12.48 31.07
CA LYS A 530 -16.41 -13.68 31.86
C LYS A 530 -17.23 -13.70 33.13
N VAL A 531 -17.53 -14.92 33.59
CA VAL A 531 -18.14 -15.20 34.89
C VAL A 531 -17.22 -16.13 35.65
N TYR A 532 -16.88 -15.79 36.89
CA TYR A 532 -15.81 -16.45 37.63
C TYR A 532 -15.99 -16.31 39.15
N GLU A 533 -15.31 -17.17 39.90
CA GLU A 533 -15.34 -17.20 41.37
C GLU A 533 -14.80 -15.90 41.99
N PRO A 534 -15.43 -15.34 43.04
CA PRO A 534 -14.96 -14.12 43.69
C PRO A 534 -13.50 -14.15 44.15
N ALA A 535 -12.99 -15.32 44.53
CA ALA A 535 -11.60 -15.51 44.97
C ALA A 535 -10.58 -15.16 43.88
N LEU A 536 -10.97 -15.28 42.60
CA LEU A 536 -10.09 -14.97 41.46
C LEU A 536 -9.91 -13.46 41.24
N LEU A 537 -10.59 -12.60 42.00
CA LEU A 537 -10.31 -11.16 42.05
C LEU A 537 -9.07 -10.82 42.89
N ALA A 538 -8.46 -11.80 43.56
CA ALA A 538 -7.21 -11.59 44.27
C ALA A 538 -6.13 -11.11 43.29
N GLY A 539 -5.56 -9.93 43.54
CA GLY A 539 -4.55 -9.32 42.68
C GLY A 539 -5.10 -8.60 41.43
N ALA A 540 -6.42 -8.43 41.31
CA ALA A 540 -7.01 -7.60 40.27
C ALA A 540 -6.48 -6.15 40.37
N PRO A 541 -6.19 -5.47 39.24
CA PRO A 541 -5.89 -4.05 39.25
C PRO A 541 -6.97 -3.25 39.99
N ALA A 542 -6.60 -2.15 40.67
CA ALA A 542 -7.55 -1.33 41.44
C ALA A 542 -8.70 -0.76 40.57
N THR A 543 -8.46 -0.65 39.28
CA THR A 543 -9.39 -0.15 38.25
C THR A 543 -10.20 -1.26 37.58
N PHE A 544 -9.96 -2.52 37.92
CA PHE A 544 -10.67 -3.66 37.34
C PHE A 544 -12.10 -3.72 37.86
N LYS A 545 -13.06 -3.60 36.95
CA LYS A 545 -14.48 -3.55 37.28
C LYS A 545 -15.06 -4.97 37.35
N ALA A 546 -15.87 -5.22 38.38
CA ALA A 546 -16.66 -6.44 38.52
C ALA A 546 -18.00 -6.15 39.20
N THR A 547 -19.01 -6.98 38.93
CA THR A 547 -20.33 -6.93 39.60
C THR A 547 -20.83 -8.35 39.87
N GLU A 548 -21.84 -8.52 40.73
CA GLU A 548 -22.50 -9.82 40.94
C GLU A 548 -23.04 -10.40 39.63
N ALA A 549 -22.77 -11.67 39.36
CA ALA A 549 -23.27 -12.37 38.18
C ALA A 549 -24.78 -12.64 38.30
N LYS A 550 -25.54 -12.31 37.26
CA LYS A 550 -26.99 -12.53 37.15
C LYS A 550 -27.26 -13.77 36.31
N PHE A 551 -26.72 -14.92 36.71
CA PHE A 551 -26.84 -16.22 36.02
C PHE A 551 -27.40 -17.25 37.01
N LYS A 552 -28.44 -17.99 36.62
CA LYS A 552 -29.12 -18.93 37.54
C LYS A 552 -28.25 -20.15 37.84
N GLU A 553 -27.47 -20.54 36.84
CA GLU A 553 -26.57 -21.67 36.80
C GLU A 553 -25.27 -21.41 37.59
N LEU A 554 -24.97 -20.13 37.88
CA LEU A 554 -23.71 -19.66 38.45
C LEU A 554 -23.95 -18.71 39.64
N PRO A 555 -24.59 -19.19 40.73
CA PRO A 555 -24.90 -18.35 41.89
C PRO A 555 -23.62 -17.92 42.64
N GLY A 556 -23.58 -16.68 43.11
CA GLY A 556 -22.46 -16.15 43.92
C GLY A 556 -21.21 -15.78 43.12
N MET A 557 -21.22 -15.94 41.81
CA MET A 557 -20.10 -15.61 40.93
C MET A 557 -20.01 -14.11 40.64
N LYS A 558 -18.85 -13.66 40.15
CA LYS A 558 -18.62 -12.31 39.63
C LYS A 558 -18.71 -12.28 38.11
N TYR A 559 -19.15 -11.15 37.58
CA TYR A 559 -19.23 -10.87 36.16
C TYR A 559 -18.38 -9.64 35.82
N THR A 560 -17.60 -9.75 34.76
CA THR A 560 -16.90 -8.62 34.15
C THR A 560 -17.18 -8.57 32.66
N LEU A 561 -17.46 -7.36 32.17
CA LEU A 561 -17.33 -7.02 30.76
C LEU A 561 -16.05 -6.19 30.59
N GLN A 562 -15.11 -6.70 29.81
CA GLN A 562 -13.81 -6.06 29.59
C GLN A 562 -13.61 -5.74 28.11
N ILE A 563 -12.89 -4.64 27.88
CA ILE A 563 -12.56 -4.12 26.55
C ILE A 563 -11.06 -4.30 26.32
N ALA A 564 -10.67 -4.79 25.14
CA ALA A 564 -9.29 -4.81 24.66
C ALA A 564 -8.97 -3.44 24.04
N PRO A 565 -8.29 -2.52 24.75
CA PRO A 565 -8.19 -1.12 24.32
C PRO A 565 -7.38 -0.96 23.03
N GLU A 566 -6.31 -1.74 22.86
CA GLU A 566 -5.38 -1.61 21.74
C GLU A 566 -5.83 -2.35 20.47
N ASP A 567 -6.87 -3.18 20.55
CA ASP A 567 -7.44 -3.87 19.39
C ASP A 567 -8.78 -3.27 18.94
N CYS A 568 -9.36 -2.40 19.76
CA CYS A 568 -10.60 -1.72 19.44
C CYS A 568 -10.44 -0.83 18.20
N THR A 569 -11.48 -0.82 17.37
CA THR A 569 -11.55 -0.01 16.14
C THR A 569 -12.47 1.21 16.28
N GLY A 570 -13.05 1.43 17.47
CA GLY A 570 -13.90 2.60 17.74
C GLY A 570 -15.26 2.62 17.03
N CYS A 571 -15.73 1.50 16.48
CA CYS A 571 -16.94 1.47 15.65
C CYS A 571 -18.29 1.73 16.37
N ALA A 572 -18.28 1.87 17.70
CA ALA A 572 -19.45 2.13 18.55
C ALA A 572 -20.63 1.12 18.49
N LEU A 573 -20.57 0.05 17.70
CA LEU A 573 -21.67 -0.94 17.57
C LEU A 573 -22.07 -1.57 18.92
N CYS A 574 -21.12 -1.77 19.82
CA CYS A 574 -21.40 -2.30 21.16
C CYS A 574 -22.21 -1.33 22.04
N VAL A 575 -22.03 -0.02 21.85
CA VAL A 575 -22.81 1.05 22.50
C VAL A 575 -24.20 1.14 21.86
N GLU A 576 -24.27 1.09 20.53
CA GLU A 576 -25.55 1.09 19.82
C GLU A 576 -26.44 -0.10 20.19
N ALA A 577 -25.87 -1.31 20.22
CA ALA A 577 -26.59 -2.53 20.57
C ALA A 577 -26.96 -2.65 22.05
N CYS A 578 -26.43 -1.78 22.93
CA CYS A 578 -26.70 -1.85 24.36
C CYS A 578 -28.15 -1.43 24.66
N PRO A 579 -28.99 -2.34 25.19
CA PRO A 579 -30.40 -2.04 25.46
C PRO A 579 -30.60 -1.34 26.82
N ALA A 580 -29.58 -1.29 27.67
CA ALA A 580 -29.66 -0.68 29.00
C ALA A 580 -29.55 0.84 28.89
N GLN A 581 -30.49 1.55 29.50
CA GLN A 581 -30.53 3.01 29.55
C GLN A 581 -30.54 3.49 31.00
N ASP A 582 -29.79 4.55 31.27
CA ASP A 582 -29.85 5.27 32.53
C ASP A 582 -31.19 6.01 32.63
N LYS A 583 -31.93 5.78 33.72
CA LYS A 583 -33.22 6.46 33.96
C LYS A 583 -33.04 7.92 34.38
N SER A 584 -31.85 8.29 34.86
CA SER A 584 -31.52 9.62 35.35
C SER A 584 -30.90 10.53 34.29
N GLN A 585 -30.29 9.97 33.25
CA GLN A 585 -29.61 10.72 32.20
C GLN A 585 -29.88 10.11 30.81
N VAL A 586 -30.66 10.84 30.00
CA VAL A 586 -30.99 10.43 28.62
C VAL A 586 -29.70 10.29 27.80
N GLY A 587 -29.58 9.19 27.07
CA GLY A 587 -28.43 8.89 26.20
C GLY A 587 -27.29 8.12 26.89
N ARG A 588 -27.23 8.10 28.23
CA ARG A 588 -26.23 7.30 28.96
C ARG A 588 -26.68 5.84 29.03
N LYS A 589 -25.80 4.92 28.62
CA LYS A 589 -26.03 3.47 28.60
C LYS A 589 -25.08 2.73 29.54
N ALA A 590 -25.19 1.40 29.61
CA ALA A 590 -24.26 0.57 30.40
C ALA A 590 -22.85 0.45 29.79
N ILE A 591 -22.65 0.95 28.57
CA ILE A 591 -21.38 1.01 27.86
C ILE A 591 -21.44 2.25 26.97
N ASN A 592 -20.43 3.12 27.04
CA ASN A 592 -20.41 4.42 26.32
C ASN A 592 -19.01 4.67 25.75
N MET A 593 -18.91 5.41 24.65
CA MET A 593 -17.60 5.80 24.10
C MET A 593 -16.93 6.85 25.01
N ALA A 594 -15.61 6.76 25.14
CA ALA A 594 -14.78 7.75 25.79
C ALA A 594 -13.40 7.81 25.10
N ASP A 595 -12.70 8.94 25.25
CA ASP A 595 -11.34 9.11 24.76
C ASP A 595 -10.43 7.99 25.25
N GLN A 596 -9.72 7.35 24.32
CA GLN A 596 -8.83 6.24 24.62
C GLN A 596 -7.54 6.67 25.35
N PRO A 597 -6.81 7.73 24.93
CA PRO A 597 -5.48 8.01 25.47
C PRO A 597 -5.41 8.11 27.01
N PRO A 598 -6.36 8.75 27.72
CA PRO A 598 -6.33 8.84 29.18
C PRO A 598 -6.53 7.51 29.91
N ILE A 599 -7.17 6.52 29.27
CA ILE A 599 -7.57 5.25 29.89
C ILE A 599 -6.81 4.03 29.35
N ARG A 600 -6.04 4.19 28.27
CA ARG A 600 -5.36 3.09 27.55
C ARG A 600 -4.55 2.20 28.46
N GLU A 601 -3.61 2.76 29.23
CA GLU A 601 -2.69 1.97 30.06
C GLU A 601 -3.42 1.21 31.16
N THR A 602 -4.39 1.86 31.79
CA THR A 602 -5.24 1.25 32.82
C THR A 602 -6.06 0.10 32.23
N GLU A 603 -6.73 0.31 31.10
CA GLU A 603 -7.53 -0.74 30.47
C GLU A 603 -6.66 -1.85 29.85
N ARG A 604 -5.40 -1.57 29.51
CA ARG A 604 -4.44 -2.60 29.07
C ARG A 604 -4.11 -3.54 30.23
N ALA A 605 -3.80 -3.00 31.41
CA ALA A 605 -3.59 -3.80 32.61
C ALA A 605 -4.85 -4.59 33.02
N ASN A 606 -6.03 -3.97 32.92
CA ASN A 606 -7.30 -4.66 33.15
C ASN A 606 -7.54 -5.80 32.14
N TRP A 607 -7.22 -5.59 30.86
CA TRP A 607 -7.32 -6.61 29.81
C TRP A 607 -6.35 -7.76 30.03
N GLU A 608 -5.10 -7.48 30.39
CA GLU A 608 -4.10 -8.48 30.74
C GLU A 608 -4.58 -9.37 31.89
N PHE A 609 -5.11 -8.77 32.97
CA PHE A 609 -5.72 -9.51 34.07
C PHE A 609 -6.97 -10.29 33.64
N PHE A 610 -7.85 -9.70 32.83
CA PHE A 610 -9.04 -10.40 32.32
C PHE A 610 -8.70 -11.67 31.53
N GLN A 611 -7.59 -11.67 30.80
CA GLN A 611 -7.14 -12.85 30.06
C GLN A 611 -6.70 -14.00 30.97
N THR A 612 -6.29 -13.75 32.22
CA THR A 612 -5.93 -14.81 33.17
C THR A 612 -7.14 -15.49 33.81
N LEU A 613 -8.33 -14.89 33.73
CA LEU A 613 -9.56 -15.46 34.25
C LEU A 613 -10.05 -16.63 33.36
N PRO A 614 -10.73 -17.65 33.93
CA PRO A 614 -11.19 -18.80 33.16
C PRO A 614 -12.27 -18.41 32.14
N GLU A 615 -12.28 -19.10 31.02
CA GLU A 615 -13.36 -19.04 30.03
C GLU A 615 -14.57 -19.85 30.53
N GLY A 616 -15.77 -19.56 30.01
CA GLY A 616 -16.99 -20.26 30.42
C GLY A 616 -17.00 -21.74 29.99
N ASP A 617 -17.56 -22.60 30.85
CA ASP A 617 -17.73 -24.03 30.56
C ASP A 617 -19.07 -24.28 29.84
N PRO A 618 -19.08 -24.76 28.58
CA PRO A 618 -20.31 -25.06 27.85
C PRO A 618 -21.13 -26.20 28.48
N CYS A 619 -20.53 -27.03 29.34
CA CYS A 619 -21.23 -28.08 30.08
C CYS A 619 -22.07 -27.51 31.24
N VAL A 620 -21.66 -26.37 31.80
CA VAL A 620 -22.36 -25.68 32.90
C VAL A 620 -23.38 -24.70 32.34
N THR A 621 -23.01 -23.92 31.34
CA THR A 621 -23.90 -22.96 30.67
C THR A 621 -24.05 -23.29 29.20
N ALA A 622 -25.18 -23.92 28.83
CA ALA A 622 -25.45 -24.26 27.43
C ALA A 622 -25.47 -22.98 26.55
N PRO A 623 -24.74 -22.96 25.42
CA PRO A 623 -24.58 -21.76 24.59
C PRO A 623 -25.76 -21.54 23.62
N THR A 624 -26.98 -21.85 24.05
CA THR A 624 -28.21 -21.72 23.25
C THR A 624 -28.81 -20.32 23.26
N THR A 625 -28.26 -19.41 24.06
CA THR A 625 -28.70 -18.02 24.17
C THR A 625 -27.56 -17.07 23.82
N VAL A 626 -27.90 -15.85 23.38
CA VAL A 626 -26.91 -14.77 23.17
C VAL A 626 -26.05 -14.60 24.42
N LYS A 627 -26.66 -14.51 25.60
CA LYS A 627 -25.97 -14.30 26.86
C LYS A 627 -24.93 -15.38 27.16
N ASN A 628 -25.29 -16.66 27.03
CA ASN A 628 -24.40 -17.77 27.37
C ASN A 628 -23.32 -18.01 26.31
N SER A 629 -23.65 -17.87 25.02
CA SER A 629 -22.67 -18.01 23.93
C SER A 629 -21.49 -17.04 24.06
N GLN A 630 -21.71 -15.87 24.67
CA GLN A 630 -20.66 -14.86 24.86
C GLN A 630 -19.78 -15.08 26.09
N LEU A 631 -19.99 -16.14 26.87
CA LEU A 631 -19.05 -16.61 27.90
C LEU A 631 -17.95 -17.50 27.33
N LEU A 632 -18.12 -18.02 26.10
CA LEU A 632 -17.15 -18.89 25.43
C LEU A 632 -16.08 -18.07 24.73
N GLN A 633 -14.87 -18.62 24.68
CA GLN A 633 -13.73 -18.00 24.02
C GLN A 633 -14.01 -17.81 22.51
N PRO A 634 -13.88 -16.58 21.97
CA PRO A 634 -13.88 -16.38 20.53
C PRO A 634 -12.54 -16.85 19.94
N LEU A 635 -12.58 -17.75 18.95
CA LEU A 635 -11.38 -18.24 18.24
C LEU A 635 -11.10 -17.47 16.94
N PHE A 636 -11.94 -16.48 16.63
CA PHE A 636 -11.72 -15.49 15.58
C PHE A 636 -11.72 -14.08 16.18
N GLU A 637 -10.53 -13.47 16.29
CA GLU A 637 -10.30 -12.22 17.02
C GLU A 637 -9.36 -11.26 16.28
N PHE A 638 -9.55 -9.95 16.50
CA PHE A 638 -8.64 -8.88 16.07
C PHE A 638 -8.32 -8.87 14.56
N SER A 639 -9.29 -9.28 13.74
CA SER A 639 -9.10 -9.36 12.29
C SER A 639 -8.80 -8.00 11.64
N GLY A 640 -8.21 -8.02 10.45
CA GLY A 640 -8.00 -6.83 9.60
C GLY A 640 -9.26 -6.27 8.93
N ALA A 641 -10.45 -6.69 9.37
CA ALA A 641 -11.72 -6.23 8.82
C ALA A 641 -12.05 -4.79 9.23
N CYS A 642 -13.00 -4.18 8.53
CA CYS A 642 -13.38 -2.79 8.75
C CYS A 642 -13.97 -2.53 10.14
N ALA A 643 -13.82 -1.29 10.62
CA ALA A 643 -14.60 -0.81 11.77
C ALA A 643 -16.09 -0.99 11.48
N GLY A 644 -16.78 -1.78 12.31
CA GLY A 644 -18.19 -2.10 12.12
C GLY A 644 -18.50 -3.12 11.03
N CYS A 645 -17.55 -4.00 10.68
CA CYS A 645 -17.77 -5.04 9.67
C CYS A 645 -19.00 -5.91 9.99
N GLY A 646 -19.88 -6.09 8.99
CA GLY A 646 -21.09 -6.90 9.13
C GLY A 646 -20.87 -8.42 9.02
N GLU A 647 -19.69 -8.88 8.62
CA GLU A 647 -19.41 -10.31 8.39
C GLU A 647 -18.83 -10.99 9.64
N THR A 648 -17.84 -10.35 10.28
CA THR A 648 -17.03 -10.97 11.33
C THR A 648 -17.77 -11.31 12.63
N PRO A 649 -18.84 -10.61 13.06
CA PRO A 649 -19.64 -11.05 14.21
C PRO A 649 -20.21 -12.47 14.02
N TYR A 650 -20.58 -12.84 12.79
CA TYR A 650 -21.10 -14.18 12.47
C TYR A 650 -20.00 -15.24 12.57
N VAL A 651 -18.84 -15.00 11.96
CA VAL A 651 -17.68 -15.92 12.00
C VAL A 651 -17.20 -16.11 13.44
N LYS A 652 -17.12 -15.02 14.21
CA LYS A 652 -16.80 -15.05 15.64
C LYS A 652 -17.78 -15.95 16.40
N LEU A 653 -19.08 -15.77 16.19
CA LEU A 653 -20.09 -16.60 16.86
C LEU A 653 -19.99 -18.08 16.47
N VAL A 654 -19.77 -18.39 15.19
CA VAL A 654 -19.55 -19.77 14.72
C VAL A 654 -18.35 -20.39 15.43
N SER A 655 -17.25 -19.65 15.56
CA SER A 655 -16.04 -20.10 16.27
C SER A 655 -16.28 -20.36 17.77
N GLN A 656 -17.20 -19.63 18.39
CA GLN A 656 -17.56 -19.85 19.80
C GLN A 656 -18.43 -21.10 19.99
N LEU A 657 -19.18 -21.52 18.97
CA LEU A 657 -20.10 -22.64 19.06
C LEU A 657 -19.49 -23.96 18.61
N PHE A 658 -18.61 -23.93 17.60
CA PHE A 658 -18.12 -25.12 16.90
C PHE A 658 -16.61 -25.10 16.58
N GLY A 659 -15.89 -24.11 17.12
CA GLY A 659 -14.48 -23.89 16.81
C GLY A 659 -13.50 -24.72 17.61
#